data_AF-A0AAD7RJ83-F1
#
_entry.id   AF-A0AAD7RJ83-F1
#
_cell.length_a   1.000
_cell.length_b   1.000
_cell.length_c   1.000
_cell.angle_alpha   90.00
_cell.angle_beta   90.00
_cell.angle_gamma   90.00
#
_symmetry.space_group_name_H-M   'P 1'
#
loop_
_entity.id
_entity.type
_entity.pdbx_description
1 polymer ?
#
loop_
_entity_poly.entity_id
_entity_poly.type
_entity_poly.pdbx_seq_one_letter_code
_entity_poly.pdbx_strand_id
1 'polypeptide(L)'
;MNSENVSICEKIVSSSYIRQGSQARRSHEQLIRVLLEQGKCPEEGWSESTIELFLNELAVMDSNNFLGNCGVGEREGRVASSLVARRHYRLIHGIGRSGDVSAVQPKAAGSSLLNKLTNSVVLDIIKVAGVRSVSSCFVVPMATGMSLALCFLTLRHRRPRARYIIWPRIDQKSCFKAMITAGFEPVVVENVLEGDELRTDLEAVMRKIEELGAENILCVHSTTSCFAPRVPDRLEELAEMCAKHDIPHIVNNAYGVQSSKCMHLIQQGARVGRIDAFVQSLDKNFMVPVGGAIIAGFDESFIQEISQMYPGRASASPSLDVLITLLTLGASGYKKLLRDRKEMYGHLAQELRKLAEARGERLLHTPHNPISLAMSLDGLQAQSGQAVTQLGSMLFTRQVSGARVVPLGKQQVVSGHTFRGFMSHSEGYPCPYLNAASAIGITRDDVALCVKRLDKCLKSLRKEACPEETSTAPPGGDNDSAEDVPRIIPNDINSLSIVNGSFPEVKEAMFSHIPSLQLLLLNSNAFTTIRDDAFSGLPHLEYLFIESNKIETTSRYTFRGLRDLTHLSLANNNIKALPRDLFIDLDSLIELDLRGNMLECDCRAKWLMTWLKSTNATVSDVFCAGPDDMKGKRLNDLASLHNDCISTDFVLHQSVGAESLSVDTFSYKDDVYVAIAAPSTECCMVMEWDHIEMNFRSYDNITGQSIVGCKSVIIDDQIFVIVAQLFGGSHIYKFDEAQSKFTKFQDIEVTKISKPNDIEAFQIGSEWFFVIADSSKAGLSTLYKWNDKGFYSYQSLHEWFRDTDAEFINLDGKAHLILASRSQVPVIYQWDKSTQKFLQHGEIPNMEDVVAVKAFHIKEELYLAMTRYIGDSKVLKWTNKQMSEVQALPSRGSMIMQPFSFKERYYLALGSDYTFSHIYLWDEEKKVFRKFKEVYIQAPRSFTVVSTDRRDFVFSSSFKGNTLIFEHIIIDLSL
;
A
#
# COMPACT_ATOMS: atom_id res chain seq x y z
N MET A 1 -39.13 -0.96 -25.48
CA MET A 1 -40.37 -0.72 -26.23
C MET A 1 -41.36 -1.81 -25.85
N ASN A 2 -42.54 -1.45 -25.36
CA ASN A 2 -43.63 -2.40 -25.12
C ASN A 2 -44.43 -2.63 -26.41
N SER A 3 -45.44 -3.52 -26.38
CA SER A 3 -46.28 -3.84 -27.55
C SER A 3 -46.98 -2.61 -28.14
N GLU A 4 -47.38 -1.67 -27.29
CA GLU A 4 -47.99 -0.40 -27.69
C GLU A 4 -47.01 0.49 -28.47
N ASN A 5 -45.77 0.64 -27.97
CA ASN A 5 -44.71 1.37 -28.66
C ASN A 5 -44.38 0.74 -30.02
N VAL A 6 -44.36 -0.59 -30.11
CA VAL A 6 -44.15 -1.31 -31.39
C VAL A 6 -45.27 -0.97 -32.39
N SER A 7 -46.53 -0.98 -31.94
CA SER A 7 -47.68 -0.60 -32.80
C SER A 7 -47.62 0.85 -33.28
N ILE A 8 -47.11 1.77 -32.46
CA ILE A 8 -46.89 3.17 -32.87
C ILE A 8 -45.76 3.26 -33.90
N CYS A 9 -44.66 2.51 -33.73
CA CYS A 9 -43.56 2.47 -34.69
C CYS A 9 -43.99 1.94 -36.07
N GLU A 10 -44.92 0.97 -36.12
CA GLU A 10 -45.49 0.44 -37.39
C GLU A 10 -46.24 1.53 -38.19
N LYS A 11 -46.62 2.66 -37.58
CA LYS A 11 -47.22 3.81 -38.27
C LYS A 11 -46.20 4.74 -38.93
N ILE A 12 -44.92 4.62 -38.56
CA ILE A 12 -43.83 5.49 -39.02
C ILE A 12 -42.92 4.75 -40.01
N VAL A 13 -42.62 3.49 -39.73
CA VAL A 13 -41.77 2.60 -40.55
C VAL A 13 -42.59 1.38 -40.94
N SER A 14 -42.32 0.79 -42.12
CA SER A 14 -43.04 -0.40 -42.61
C SER A 14 -43.18 -1.47 -41.53
N SER A 15 -44.41 -1.97 -41.36
CA SER A 15 -44.75 -2.98 -40.36
C SER A 15 -43.92 -4.24 -40.49
N SER A 16 -43.53 -4.64 -41.71
CA SER A 16 -42.63 -5.77 -41.95
C SER A 16 -41.27 -5.60 -41.26
N TYR A 17 -40.66 -4.42 -41.35
CA TYR A 17 -39.33 -4.14 -40.77
C TYR A 17 -39.40 -3.98 -39.25
N ILE A 18 -40.45 -3.33 -38.72
CA ILE A 18 -40.65 -3.21 -37.27
C ILE A 18 -40.92 -4.56 -36.62
N ARG A 19 -41.69 -5.44 -37.27
CA ARG A 19 -41.91 -6.82 -36.80
C ARG A 19 -40.62 -7.63 -36.75
N GLN A 20 -39.75 -7.49 -37.75
CA GLN A 20 -38.44 -8.12 -37.74
C GLN A 20 -37.57 -7.63 -36.56
N GLY A 21 -37.56 -6.32 -36.29
CA GLY A 21 -36.87 -5.76 -35.12
C GLY A 21 -37.44 -6.25 -33.78
N SER A 22 -38.77 -6.34 -33.67
CA SER A 22 -39.45 -6.93 -32.49
C SER A 22 -39.10 -8.40 -32.30
N GLN A 23 -38.99 -9.17 -33.39
CA GLN A 23 -38.58 -10.57 -33.34
C GLN A 23 -37.12 -10.71 -32.87
N ALA A 24 -36.22 -9.83 -33.31
CA ALA A 24 -34.84 -9.82 -32.83
C ALA A 24 -34.74 -9.54 -31.33
N ARG A 25 -35.52 -8.59 -30.79
CA ARG A 25 -35.60 -8.32 -29.35
C ARG A 25 -36.09 -9.55 -28.56
N ARG A 26 -37.08 -10.27 -29.07
CA ARG A 26 -37.61 -11.49 -28.42
C ARG A 26 -36.54 -12.58 -28.23
N SER A 27 -35.55 -12.67 -29.12
CA SER A 27 -34.43 -13.60 -28.95
C SER A 27 -33.61 -13.29 -27.69
N HIS A 28 -33.36 -12.01 -27.38
CA HIS A 28 -32.70 -11.61 -26.14
C HIS A 28 -33.57 -11.88 -24.91
N GLU A 29 -34.86 -11.55 -25.00
CA GLU A 29 -35.83 -11.77 -23.91
C GLU A 29 -35.96 -13.26 -23.56
N GLN A 30 -35.87 -14.15 -24.55
CA GLN A 30 -35.89 -15.60 -24.31
C GLN A 30 -34.68 -16.06 -23.48
N LEU A 31 -33.48 -15.53 -23.76
CA LEU A 31 -32.27 -15.84 -22.97
C LEU A 31 -32.42 -15.35 -21.52
N ILE A 32 -32.86 -14.10 -21.35
CA ILE A 32 -33.10 -13.51 -20.02
C ILE A 32 -34.15 -14.31 -19.25
N ARG A 33 -35.25 -14.68 -19.90
CA ARG A 33 -36.31 -15.48 -19.29
C ARG A 33 -35.78 -16.82 -18.78
N VAL A 34 -34.98 -17.53 -19.59
CA VAL A 34 -34.39 -18.81 -19.19
C VAL A 34 -33.50 -18.66 -17.95
N LEU A 35 -32.67 -17.60 -17.88
CA LEU A 35 -31.87 -17.30 -16.69
C LEU A 35 -32.74 -17.06 -15.46
N LEU A 36 -33.81 -16.27 -15.58
CA LEU A 36 -34.71 -15.93 -14.47
C LEU A 36 -35.52 -17.14 -13.97
N GLU A 37 -35.97 -18.01 -14.89
CA GLU A 37 -36.75 -19.21 -14.56
C GLU A 37 -35.89 -20.30 -13.90
N GLN A 38 -34.66 -20.48 -14.38
CA GLN A 38 -33.82 -21.62 -13.98
C GLN A 38 -32.74 -21.26 -12.96
N GLY A 39 -32.29 -20.01 -12.93
CA GLY A 39 -31.19 -19.55 -12.07
C GLY A 39 -29.85 -20.23 -12.35
N LYS A 40 -29.66 -20.79 -13.55
CA LYS A 40 -28.46 -21.53 -13.94
C LYS A 40 -27.57 -20.72 -14.88
N CYS A 41 -26.29 -21.07 -14.92
CA CYS A 41 -25.39 -20.50 -15.90
C CYS A 41 -25.86 -20.93 -17.31
N PRO A 42 -25.97 -20.02 -18.30
CA PRO A 42 -26.31 -20.43 -19.66
C PRO A 42 -25.24 -21.38 -20.20
N GLU A 43 -25.61 -22.41 -20.98
CA GLU A 43 -24.60 -23.35 -21.48
C GLU A 43 -23.60 -22.64 -22.39
N GLU A 44 -24.08 -21.79 -23.31
CA GLU A 44 -23.25 -20.91 -24.14
C GLU A 44 -23.30 -19.47 -23.65
N GLY A 45 -22.16 -18.78 -23.75
CA GLY A 45 -22.01 -17.38 -23.35
C GLY A 45 -22.93 -16.43 -24.12
N TRP A 46 -23.45 -15.43 -23.42
CA TRP A 46 -24.26 -14.38 -24.00
C TRP A 46 -23.40 -13.35 -24.73
N SER A 47 -23.98 -12.71 -25.74
CA SER A 47 -23.39 -11.51 -26.34
C SER A 47 -23.40 -10.34 -25.35
N GLU A 48 -22.42 -9.43 -25.48
CA GLU A 48 -22.37 -8.19 -24.68
C GLU A 48 -23.68 -7.40 -24.77
N SER A 49 -24.28 -7.32 -25.95
CA SER A 49 -25.57 -6.65 -26.15
C SER A 49 -26.71 -7.24 -25.31
N THR A 50 -26.72 -8.56 -25.09
CA THR A 50 -27.72 -9.23 -24.24
C THR A 50 -27.45 -8.94 -22.76
N ILE A 51 -26.17 -8.98 -22.36
CA ILE A 51 -25.75 -8.71 -20.98
C ILE A 51 -26.06 -7.25 -20.61
N GLU A 52 -25.67 -6.29 -21.44
CA GLU A 52 -25.97 -4.88 -21.18
C GLU A 52 -27.46 -4.58 -21.20
N LEU A 53 -28.24 -5.20 -22.10
CA LEU A 53 -29.69 -5.08 -22.08
C LEU A 53 -30.25 -5.59 -20.74
N PHE A 54 -29.83 -6.76 -20.29
CA PHE A 54 -30.23 -7.34 -19.03
C PHE A 54 -29.86 -6.45 -17.82
N LEU A 55 -28.62 -5.97 -17.74
CA LEU A 55 -28.16 -5.10 -16.67
C LEU A 55 -28.90 -3.76 -16.64
N ASN A 56 -29.19 -3.17 -17.81
CA ASN A 56 -29.97 -1.94 -17.89
C ASN A 56 -31.42 -2.17 -17.42
N GLU A 57 -32.05 -3.30 -17.79
CA GLU A 57 -33.39 -3.67 -17.30
C GLU A 57 -33.38 -3.87 -15.76
N LEU A 58 -32.34 -4.47 -15.18
CA LEU A 58 -32.20 -4.54 -13.72
C LEU A 58 -32.02 -3.15 -13.09
N ALA A 59 -31.16 -2.32 -13.66
CA ALA A 59 -30.84 -1.01 -13.09
C ALA A 59 -32.07 -0.10 -13.01
N VAL A 60 -32.93 -0.10 -14.03
CA VAL A 60 -34.16 0.71 -14.01
C VAL A 60 -35.19 0.26 -12.97
N MET A 61 -35.04 -0.94 -12.39
CA MET A 61 -35.88 -1.43 -11.30
C MET A 61 -35.48 -0.90 -9.91
N ASP A 62 -34.32 -0.27 -9.77
CA ASP A 62 -33.88 0.32 -8.51
C ASP A 62 -34.43 1.75 -8.35
N SER A 63 -34.89 2.10 -7.14
CA SER A 63 -35.64 3.36 -6.92
C SER A 63 -34.84 4.61 -7.23
N ASN A 64 -33.51 4.57 -7.09
CA ASN A 64 -32.64 5.69 -7.44
C ASN A 64 -32.64 6.01 -8.94
N ASN A 65 -33.16 5.13 -9.79
CA ASN A 65 -33.26 5.30 -11.24
C ASN A 65 -34.69 5.58 -11.72
N PHE A 66 -35.69 5.63 -10.83
CA PHE A 66 -37.06 5.97 -11.25
C PHE A 66 -37.18 7.44 -11.65
N LEU A 67 -37.82 7.71 -12.79
CA LEU A 67 -37.92 9.06 -13.36
C LEU A 67 -38.65 10.06 -12.45
N GLY A 68 -39.64 9.58 -11.67
CA GLY A 68 -40.42 10.39 -10.74
C GLY A 68 -39.97 10.28 -9.28
N ASN A 69 -38.77 9.77 -9.00
CA ASN A 69 -38.32 9.56 -7.62
C ASN A 69 -38.07 10.88 -6.89
N CYS A 70 -38.55 11.01 -5.65
CA CYS A 70 -38.11 12.02 -4.70
C CYS A 70 -37.52 11.34 -3.46
N GLY A 71 -36.19 11.41 -3.31
CA GLY A 71 -35.50 10.80 -2.17
C GLY A 71 -35.39 11.78 -1.01
N VAL A 72 -36.13 11.56 0.07
CA VAL A 72 -36.08 12.36 1.32
C VAL A 72 -35.28 11.69 2.45
N GLY A 73 -34.71 10.52 2.19
CA GLY A 73 -33.82 9.82 3.12
C GLY A 73 -32.35 10.21 2.99
N GLU A 74 -31.55 9.63 3.88
CA GLU A 74 -30.09 9.77 3.96
C GLU A 74 -29.35 8.78 3.03
N ARG A 75 -30.00 7.68 2.64
CA ARG A 75 -29.43 6.64 1.77
C ARG A 75 -30.29 6.38 0.54
N GLU A 76 -30.33 7.39 -0.34
CA GLU A 76 -31.18 7.43 -1.55
C GLU A 76 -30.47 7.01 -2.84
N GLY A 77 -29.23 6.52 -2.76
CA GLY A 77 -28.49 6.09 -3.95
C GLY A 77 -28.12 7.23 -4.90
N ARG A 78 -28.00 8.47 -4.39
CA ARG A 78 -27.57 9.64 -5.15
C ARG A 78 -26.09 9.47 -5.55
N VAL A 79 -25.75 9.74 -6.81
CA VAL A 79 -24.38 9.63 -7.34
C VAL A 79 -23.95 10.97 -7.93
N ALA A 80 -22.85 11.53 -7.41
CA ALA A 80 -22.31 12.81 -7.87
C ALA A 80 -21.59 12.70 -9.22
N SER A 81 -20.82 11.63 -9.44
CA SER A 81 -20.04 11.42 -10.66
C SER A 81 -20.75 10.52 -11.66
N SER A 82 -20.95 11.02 -12.88
CA SER A 82 -21.52 10.24 -13.99
C SER A 82 -20.64 9.05 -14.38
N LEU A 83 -19.31 9.17 -14.25
CA LEU A 83 -18.38 8.06 -14.48
C LEU A 83 -18.61 6.93 -13.48
N VAL A 84 -18.85 7.27 -12.20
CA VAL A 84 -19.15 6.29 -11.15
C VAL A 84 -20.51 5.62 -11.39
N ALA A 85 -21.53 6.39 -11.77
CA ALA A 85 -22.84 5.82 -12.08
C ALA A 85 -22.77 4.85 -13.28
N ARG A 86 -22.08 5.25 -14.36
CA ARG A 86 -21.96 4.45 -15.59
C ARG A 86 -21.17 3.16 -15.38
N ARG A 87 -20.00 3.23 -14.74
CA ARG A 87 -19.14 2.04 -14.54
C ARG A 87 -19.79 0.96 -13.67
N HIS A 88 -20.81 1.33 -12.88
CA HIS A 88 -21.58 0.43 -12.03
C HIS A 88 -22.96 0.09 -12.59
N TYR A 89 -23.20 0.37 -13.88
CA TYR A 89 -24.51 0.16 -14.52
C TYR A 89 -25.68 0.78 -13.74
N ARG A 90 -25.43 1.86 -12.99
CA ARG A 90 -26.41 2.55 -12.13
C ARG A 90 -27.02 1.70 -10.99
N LEU A 91 -26.37 0.60 -10.61
CA LEU A 91 -26.73 -0.24 -9.47
C LEU A 91 -26.05 0.28 -8.19
N ILE A 92 -26.72 1.18 -7.46
CA ILE A 92 -26.05 2.02 -6.42
C ILE A 92 -26.34 1.57 -4.99
N HIS A 93 -27.48 0.94 -4.75
CA HIS A 93 -27.97 0.68 -3.38
C HIS A 93 -27.25 -0.44 -2.62
N GLY A 94 -26.32 -1.14 -3.29
CA GLY A 94 -25.63 -2.31 -2.77
C GLY A 94 -26.54 -3.54 -2.66
N ILE A 95 -26.08 -4.56 -1.95
CA ILE A 95 -26.84 -5.78 -1.67
C ILE A 95 -27.28 -5.83 -0.19
N GLY A 96 -28.42 -6.48 0.05
CA GLY A 96 -28.93 -6.76 1.38
C GLY A 96 -29.65 -5.62 2.10
N ARG A 97 -29.91 -5.86 3.38
CA ARG A 97 -30.51 -4.92 4.34
C ARG A 97 -29.63 -4.83 5.59
N SER A 98 -29.98 -3.91 6.50
CA SER A 98 -29.16 -3.60 7.67
C SER A 98 -28.86 -4.79 8.60
N GLY A 99 -29.66 -5.86 8.56
CA GLY A 99 -29.47 -7.06 9.40
C GLY A 99 -29.35 -8.38 8.64
N ASP A 100 -29.28 -8.36 7.30
CA ASP A 100 -29.06 -9.56 6.49
C ASP A 100 -28.59 -9.18 5.08
N VAL A 101 -27.39 -9.62 4.70
CA VAL A 101 -26.80 -9.30 3.39
C VAL A 101 -27.51 -10.01 2.23
N SER A 102 -28.29 -11.07 2.51
CA SER A 102 -29.08 -11.81 1.52
C SER A 102 -30.52 -11.30 1.36
N ALA A 103 -30.99 -10.43 2.25
CA ALA A 103 -32.37 -9.96 2.25
C ALA A 103 -32.69 -9.06 1.05
N VAL A 104 -33.90 -9.19 0.51
CA VAL A 104 -34.40 -8.35 -0.59
C VAL A 104 -34.53 -6.89 -0.13
N GLN A 105 -33.93 -5.98 -0.87
CA GLN A 105 -33.96 -4.54 -0.63
C GLN A 105 -35.16 -3.89 -1.35
N PRO A 106 -36.18 -3.39 -0.63
CA PRO A 106 -37.35 -2.77 -1.26
C PRO A 106 -37.02 -1.53 -2.09
N LYS A 107 -35.97 -0.76 -1.74
CA LYS A 107 -35.49 0.38 -2.55
C LYS A 107 -34.68 -0.06 -3.79
N ALA A 108 -34.32 -1.33 -3.90
CA ALA A 108 -33.38 -1.81 -4.91
C ALA A 108 -33.75 -3.22 -5.37
N ALA A 109 -34.91 -3.34 -6.01
CA ALA A 109 -35.42 -4.61 -6.50
C ALA A 109 -34.48 -5.22 -7.56
N GLY A 110 -33.91 -4.39 -8.44
CA GLY A 110 -32.93 -4.78 -9.45
C GLY A 110 -31.64 -5.30 -8.85
N SER A 111 -31.03 -4.55 -7.92
CA SER A 111 -29.83 -5.00 -7.19
C SER A 111 -30.08 -6.26 -6.36
N SER A 112 -31.29 -6.44 -5.81
CA SER A 112 -31.67 -7.64 -5.08
C SER A 112 -31.79 -8.86 -6.00
N LEU A 113 -32.39 -8.68 -7.17
CA LEU A 113 -32.51 -9.72 -8.19
C LEU A 113 -31.14 -10.10 -8.75
N LEU A 114 -30.29 -9.12 -9.05
CA LEU A 114 -28.88 -9.31 -9.42
C LEU A 114 -28.17 -10.22 -8.42
N ASN A 115 -28.25 -9.90 -7.12
CA ASN A 115 -27.58 -10.66 -6.08
C ASN A 115 -28.08 -12.11 -6.01
N LYS A 116 -29.40 -12.33 -6.05
CA LYS A 116 -30.00 -13.67 -6.02
C LYS A 116 -29.59 -14.51 -7.23
N LEU A 117 -29.62 -13.92 -8.43
CA LEU A 117 -29.20 -14.62 -9.65
C LEU A 117 -27.71 -14.93 -9.62
N THR A 118 -26.90 -13.99 -9.16
CA THR A 118 -25.45 -14.21 -8.99
C THR A 118 -25.19 -15.42 -8.09
N ASN A 119 -25.81 -15.46 -6.90
CA ASN A 119 -25.64 -16.59 -5.98
C ASN A 119 -26.11 -17.92 -6.60
N SER A 120 -27.21 -17.91 -7.33
CA SER A 120 -27.74 -19.11 -8.00
C SER A 120 -26.81 -19.61 -9.12
N VAL A 121 -26.30 -18.70 -9.96
CA VAL A 121 -25.37 -19.02 -11.06
C VAL A 121 -24.03 -19.52 -10.49
N VAL A 122 -23.53 -18.89 -9.42
CA VAL A 122 -22.32 -19.35 -8.73
C VAL A 122 -22.52 -20.74 -8.11
N LEU A 123 -23.68 -21.00 -7.49
CA LEU A 123 -24.01 -22.33 -6.95
C LEU A 123 -23.99 -23.41 -8.04
N ASP A 124 -24.55 -23.10 -9.20
CA ASP A 124 -24.53 -23.98 -10.38
C ASP A 124 -23.09 -24.25 -10.84
N ILE A 125 -22.24 -23.22 -10.90
CA ILE A 125 -20.83 -23.39 -11.27
C ILE A 125 -20.04 -24.21 -10.23
N ILE A 126 -20.32 -24.07 -8.93
CA ILE A 126 -19.71 -24.93 -7.89
C ILE A 126 -20.06 -26.41 -8.14
N LYS A 127 -21.30 -26.70 -8.54
CA LYS A 127 -21.75 -28.06 -8.91
C LYS A 127 -21.03 -28.56 -10.15
N VAL A 128 -20.89 -27.73 -11.18
CA VAL A 128 -20.14 -28.03 -12.41
C VAL A 128 -18.66 -28.29 -12.11
N ALA A 129 -18.07 -27.53 -11.19
CA ALA A 129 -16.66 -27.64 -10.81
C ALA A 129 -16.33 -28.91 -10.00
N GLY A 130 -17.30 -29.51 -9.31
CA GLY A 130 -17.17 -30.86 -8.74
C GLY A 130 -17.93 -31.14 -7.44
N VAL A 131 -18.43 -30.12 -6.73
CA VAL A 131 -19.19 -30.30 -5.47
C VAL A 131 -20.69 -30.33 -5.80
N ARG A 132 -21.17 -31.46 -6.32
CA ARG A 132 -22.56 -31.60 -6.82
C ARG A 132 -23.62 -31.49 -5.72
N SER A 133 -23.27 -31.89 -4.51
CA SER A 133 -24.17 -31.90 -3.34
C SER A 133 -24.20 -30.58 -2.57
N VAL A 134 -23.50 -29.52 -3.03
CA VAL A 134 -23.58 -28.21 -2.37
C VAL A 134 -25.05 -27.76 -2.29
N SER A 135 -25.46 -27.36 -1.10
CA SER A 135 -26.85 -27.01 -0.81
C SER A 135 -27.07 -25.51 -1.00
N SER A 136 -26.19 -24.69 -0.44
CA SER A 136 -26.32 -23.22 -0.46
C SER A 136 -24.97 -22.54 -0.57
N CYS A 137 -24.97 -21.35 -1.17
CA CYS A 137 -23.84 -20.44 -1.16
C CYS A 137 -24.28 -18.99 -1.34
N PHE A 138 -23.42 -18.06 -0.94
CA PHE A 138 -23.59 -16.65 -1.27
C PHE A 138 -22.26 -15.96 -1.54
N VAL A 139 -22.29 -14.98 -2.45
CA VAL A 139 -21.18 -14.06 -2.70
C VAL A 139 -21.14 -13.02 -1.58
N VAL A 140 -19.96 -12.84 -1.01
CA VAL A 140 -19.68 -11.83 0.01
C VAL A 140 -18.58 -10.90 -0.50
N PRO A 141 -18.76 -9.56 -0.45
CA PRO A 141 -17.80 -8.60 -0.98
C PRO A 141 -16.66 -8.34 0.01
N MET A 142 -16.01 -9.42 0.42
CA MET A 142 -14.81 -9.44 1.23
C MET A 142 -13.86 -10.48 0.66
N ALA A 143 -12.54 -10.27 0.80
CA ALA A 143 -11.55 -11.28 0.44
C ALA A 143 -11.67 -12.52 1.34
N THR A 144 -11.18 -13.68 0.87
CA THR A 144 -11.29 -14.99 1.53
C THR A 144 -10.93 -14.97 3.02
N GLY A 145 -9.89 -14.24 3.44
CA GLY A 145 -9.51 -14.16 4.86
C GLY A 145 -10.59 -13.56 5.75
N MET A 146 -11.24 -12.47 5.32
CA MET A 146 -12.34 -11.87 6.08
C MET A 146 -13.61 -12.72 6.01
N SER A 147 -13.84 -13.43 4.91
CA SER A 147 -14.95 -14.39 4.78
C SER A 147 -14.77 -15.61 5.68
N LEU A 148 -13.54 -16.10 5.88
CA LEU A 148 -13.20 -17.09 6.90
C LEU A 148 -13.46 -16.54 8.31
N ALA A 149 -13.03 -15.31 8.59
CA ALA A 149 -13.31 -14.65 9.87
C ALA A 149 -14.82 -14.54 10.15
N LEU A 150 -15.64 -14.24 9.14
CA LEU A 150 -17.10 -14.23 9.26
C LEU A 150 -17.67 -15.61 9.63
N CYS A 151 -17.12 -16.69 9.06
CA CYS A 151 -17.49 -18.06 9.44
C CYS A 151 -17.16 -18.33 10.92
N PHE A 152 -15.96 -17.93 11.37
CA PHE A 152 -15.53 -18.13 12.76
C PHE A 152 -16.35 -17.30 13.76
N LEU A 153 -16.69 -16.05 13.41
CA LEU A 153 -17.57 -15.19 14.21
C LEU A 153 -18.96 -15.82 14.35
N THR A 154 -19.47 -16.44 13.29
CA THR A 154 -20.76 -17.15 13.34
C THR A 154 -20.67 -18.36 14.28
N LEU A 155 -19.61 -19.16 14.17
CA LEU A 155 -19.38 -20.32 15.04
C LEU A 155 -19.20 -19.93 16.52
N ARG A 156 -18.72 -18.73 16.83
CA ARG A 156 -18.61 -18.23 18.22
C ARG A 156 -19.95 -18.31 18.94
N HIS A 157 -21.04 -17.96 18.26
CA HIS A 157 -22.37 -17.98 18.84
C HIS A 157 -22.88 -19.41 19.07
N ARG A 158 -22.52 -20.36 18.19
CA ARG A 158 -22.85 -21.78 18.36
C ARG A 158 -21.98 -22.46 19.42
N ARG A 159 -20.74 -22.01 19.62
CA ARG A 159 -19.74 -22.58 20.54
C ARG A 159 -19.10 -21.49 21.41
N PRO A 160 -19.82 -20.92 22.39
CA PRO A 160 -19.33 -19.78 23.18
C PRO A 160 -18.15 -20.12 24.11
N ARG A 161 -17.96 -21.41 24.43
CA ARG A 161 -16.82 -21.90 25.23
C ARG A 161 -15.55 -22.11 24.42
N ALA A 162 -15.65 -22.12 23.09
CA ALA A 162 -14.51 -22.38 22.24
C ALA A 162 -13.53 -21.20 22.23
N ARG A 163 -12.24 -21.53 22.29
CA ARG A 163 -11.12 -20.57 22.25
C ARG A 163 -10.15 -20.87 21.11
N TYR A 164 -10.04 -22.13 20.72
CA TYR A 164 -8.99 -22.63 19.83
C TYR A 164 -9.52 -22.94 18.43
N ILE A 165 -8.70 -22.68 17.41
CA ILE A 165 -8.93 -23.18 16.05
C ILE A 165 -7.76 -24.08 15.67
N ILE A 166 -8.02 -25.36 15.45
CA ILE A 166 -6.98 -26.30 15.01
C ILE A 166 -6.74 -26.10 13.52
N TRP A 167 -5.48 -25.92 13.15
CA TRP A 167 -5.13 -25.51 11.79
C TRP A 167 -3.87 -26.22 11.29
N PRO A 168 -4.02 -27.18 10.36
CA PRO A 168 -2.89 -27.77 9.63
C PRO A 168 -2.12 -26.69 8.87
N ARG A 169 -0.84 -26.54 9.21
CA ARG A 169 -0.02 -25.39 8.84
C ARG A 169 -0.01 -25.13 7.34
N ILE A 170 -0.26 -23.88 6.95
CA ILE A 170 0.04 -23.36 5.62
C ILE A 170 0.54 -21.92 5.72
N ASP A 171 1.72 -21.64 5.17
CA ASP A 171 2.40 -20.36 5.31
C ASP A 171 1.82 -19.28 4.37
N GLN A 172 0.59 -18.86 4.70
CA GLN A 172 -0.18 -17.80 4.06
C GLN A 172 -0.78 -16.90 5.16
N LYS A 173 -0.38 -15.62 5.14
CA LYS A 173 -0.67 -14.70 6.26
C LYS A 173 -2.16 -14.42 6.45
N SER A 174 -2.96 -14.38 5.38
CA SER A 174 -4.37 -13.96 5.43
C SER A 174 -5.26 -14.99 6.11
N CYS A 175 -5.16 -16.28 5.79
CA CYS A 175 -5.96 -17.32 6.45
C CYS A 175 -5.51 -17.55 7.90
N PHE A 176 -4.23 -17.38 8.20
CA PHE A 176 -3.74 -17.38 9.59
C PHE A 176 -4.31 -16.20 10.39
N LYS A 177 -4.18 -14.97 9.85
CA LYS A 177 -4.72 -13.76 10.49
C LYS A 177 -6.24 -13.80 10.64
N ALA A 178 -6.98 -14.49 9.76
CA ALA A 178 -8.44 -14.61 9.87
C ALA A 178 -8.90 -15.17 11.22
N MET A 179 -8.19 -16.17 11.74
CA MET A 179 -8.48 -16.78 13.04
C MET A 179 -8.29 -15.78 14.19
N ILE A 180 -7.18 -15.02 14.14
CA ILE A 180 -6.83 -14.01 15.15
C ILE A 180 -7.75 -12.79 15.07
N THR A 181 -8.06 -12.32 13.85
CA THR A 181 -9.01 -11.23 13.60
C THR A 181 -10.41 -11.59 14.12
N ALA A 182 -10.81 -12.85 13.99
CA ALA A 182 -12.05 -13.33 14.59
C ALA A 182 -11.97 -13.37 16.13
N GLY A 183 -10.78 -13.31 16.74
CA GLY A 183 -10.55 -13.31 18.19
C GLY A 183 -10.34 -14.70 18.79
N PHE A 184 -9.76 -15.63 18.02
CA PHE A 184 -9.47 -17.00 18.46
C PHE A 184 -7.97 -17.29 18.39
N GLU A 185 -7.54 -18.27 19.18
CA GLU A 185 -6.15 -18.70 19.28
C GLU A 185 -5.86 -19.82 18.27
N PRO A 186 -4.98 -19.60 17.27
CA PRO A 186 -4.63 -20.64 16.30
C PRO A 186 -3.75 -21.72 16.95
N VAL A 187 -4.20 -22.97 16.87
CA VAL A 187 -3.42 -24.15 17.23
C VAL A 187 -2.80 -24.69 15.95
N VAL A 188 -1.56 -24.26 15.68
CA VAL A 188 -0.82 -24.66 14.49
C VAL A 188 -0.40 -26.12 14.62
N VAL A 189 -0.83 -26.96 13.67
CA VAL A 189 -0.41 -28.35 13.56
C VAL A 189 0.57 -28.46 12.39
N GLU A 190 1.79 -28.89 12.68
CA GLU A 190 2.81 -29.12 11.65
C GLU A 190 2.40 -30.24 10.68
N ASN A 191 2.95 -30.20 9.47
CA ASN A 191 2.68 -31.19 8.44
C ASN A 191 3.68 -32.35 8.51
N VAL A 192 3.28 -33.54 8.05
CA VAL A 192 4.19 -34.69 7.87
C VAL A 192 4.78 -34.67 6.45
N LEU A 193 6.08 -34.94 6.35
CA LEU A 193 6.77 -35.14 5.08
C LEU A 193 6.58 -36.57 4.58
N GLU A 194 5.87 -36.75 3.47
CA GLU A 194 5.66 -38.03 2.78
C GLU A 194 6.29 -37.96 1.38
N GLY A 195 7.50 -38.50 1.24
CA GLY A 195 8.30 -38.31 0.02
C GLY A 195 8.72 -36.84 -0.11
N ASP A 196 8.27 -36.16 -1.17
CA ASP A 196 8.47 -34.71 -1.36
C ASP A 196 7.28 -33.87 -0.88
N GLU A 197 6.18 -34.48 -0.44
CA GLU A 197 4.95 -33.75 -0.11
C GLU A 197 4.83 -33.45 1.37
N LEU A 198 4.31 -32.26 1.70
CA LEU A 198 3.85 -31.94 3.05
C LEU A 198 2.34 -32.19 3.15
N ARG A 199 1.95 -33.14 3.99
CA ARG A 199 0.56 -33.61 4.16
C ARG A 199 0.08 -33.43 5.60
N THR A 200 -1.23 -33.49 5.78
CA THR A 200 -1.89 -33.35 7.07
C THR A 200 -1.40 -34.40 8.07
N ASP A 201 -0.93 -33.97 9.24
CA ASP A 201 -0.66 -34.86 10.38
C ASP A 201 -1.97 -35.18 11.12
N LEU A 202 -2.64 -36.26 10.72
CA LEU A 202 -3.91 -36.68 11.33
C LEU A 202 -3.75 -37.06 12.81
N GLU A 203 -2.62 -37.65 13.18
CA GLU A 203 -2.35 -38.05 14.56
C GLU A 203 -2.15 -36.82 15.45
N ALA A 204 -1.40 -35.81 14.98
CA ALA A 204 -1.22 -34.57 15.73
C ALA A 204 -2.53 -33.78 15.87
N VAL A 205 -3.37 -33.73 14.82
CA VAL A 205 -4.70 -33.14 14.94
C VAL A 205 -5.53 -33.86 16.00
N MET A 206 -5.56 -35.19 15.99
CA MET A 206 -6.30 -36.00 16.97
C MET A 206 -5.78 -35.77 18.39
N ARG A 207 -4.45 -35.79 18.58
CA ARG A 207 -3.82 -35.48 19.88
C ARG A 207 -4.22 -34.09 20.39
N LYS A 208 -4.27 -33.08 19.52
CA LYS A 208 -4.71 -31.72 19.91
C LYS A 208 -6.20 -31.63 20.23
N ILE A 209 -7.05 -32.43 19.59
CA ILE A 209 -8.45 -32.54 19.96
C ILE A 209 -8.61 -33.14 21.37
N GLU A 210 -7.86 -34.21 21.66
CA GLU A 210 -7.88 -34.88 22.97
C GLU A 210 -7.27 -34.00 24.09
N GLU A 211 -6.17 -33.30 23.81
CA GLU A 211 -5.47 -32.42 24.76
C GLU A 211 -6.32 -31.20 25.16
N LEU A 212 -6.98 -30.55 24.19
CA LEU A 212 -7.69 -29.30 24.41
C LEU A 212 -9.16 -29.50 24.80
N GLY A 213 -9.73 -30.67 24.51
CA GLY A 213 -11.16 -30.94 24.66
C GLY A 213 -11.98 -30.37 23.49
N ALA A 214 -12.88 -31.19 22.94
CA ALA A 214 -13.68 -30.83 21.76
C ALA A 214 -14.53 -29.57 21.97
N GLU A 215 -15.03 -29.33 23.18
CA GLU A 215 -15.83 -28.17 23.56
C GLU A 215 -15.07 -26.84 23.53
N ASN A 216 -13.73 -26.86 23.70
CA ASN A 216 -12.88 -25.68 23.66
C ASN A 216 -12.39 -25.35 22.23
N ILE A 217 -12.68 -26.24 21.27
CA ILE A 217 -12.33 -26.08 19.86
C ILE A 217 -13.52 -25.48 19.10
N LEU A 218 -13.26 -24.39 18.40
CA LEU A 218 -14.26 -23.70 17.59
C LEU A 218 -14.52 -24.48 16.31
N CYS A 219 -13.44 -24.84 15.61
CA CYS A 219 -13.46 -25.65 14.40
C CYS A 219 -12.07 -26.22 14.09
N VAL A 220 -12.05 -27.22 13.21
CA VAL A 220 -10.86 -27.56 12.41
C VAL A 220 -10.89 -26.69 11.15
N HIS A 221 -9.81 -25.96 10.90
CA HIS A 221 -9.64 -25.08 9.75
C HIS A 221 -8.63 -25.70 8.77
N SER A 222 -9.12 -26.44 7.78
CA SER A 222 -8.30 -27.13 6.79
C SER A 222 -8.12 -26.29 5.52
N THR A 223 -7.18 -26.66 4.64
CA THR A 223 -6.87 -25.96 3.39
C THR A 223 -6.66 -26.93 2.22
N THR A 224 -7.38 -26.72 1.13
CA THR A 224 -7.20 -27.49 -0.12
C THR A 224 -6.13 -26.86 -1.01
N SER A 225 -6.43 -25.73 -1.62
CA SER A 225 -5.58 -25.07 -2.58
C SER A 225 -4.41 -24.39 -1.87
N CYS A 226 -3.19 -24.91 -2.09
CA CYS A 226 -1.96 -24.47 -1.43
C CYS A 226 -0.76 -24.50 -2.40
N PHE A 227 0.37 -23.90 -1.99
CA PHE A 227 1.62 -23.95 -2.75
C PHE A 227 2.32 -25.29 -2.48
N ALA A 228 2.86 -25.91 -3.53
CA ALA A 228 3.73 -27.07 -3.39
C ALA A 228 4.97 -26.68 -2.55
N PRO A 229 5.58 -27.58 -1.77
CA PRO A 229 5.36 -29.02 -1.68
C PRO A 229 4.16 -29.43 -0.83
N ARG A 230 3.46 -28.48 -0.17
CA ARG A 230 2.20 -28.81 0.50
C ARG A 230 1.13 -29.20 -0.51
N VAL A 231 0.26 -30.10 -0.10
CA VAL A 231 -0.87 -30.59 -0.88
C VAL A 231 -2.20 -30.30 -0.17
N PRO A 232 -3.35 -30.46 -0.85
CA PRO A 232 -4.65 -30.38 -0.19
C PRO A 232 -4.70 -31.26 1.05
N ASP A 233 -5.27 -30.73 2.13
CA ASP A 233 -5.44 -31.50 3.36
C ASP A 233 -6.28 -32.76 3.12
N ARG A 234 -6.05 -33.78 3.95
CA ARG A 234 -6.79 -35.04 3.99
C ARG A 234 -8.23 -34.82 4.48
N LEU A 235 -9.08 -34.24 3.62
CA LEU A 235 -10.40 -33.78 4.02
C LEU A 235 -11.36 -34.90 4.39
N GLU A 236 -11.22 -36.10 3.82
CA GLU A 236 -12.07 -37.26 4.15
C GLU A 236 -11.88 -37.64 5.62
N GLU A 237 -10.62 -37.83 6.01
CA GLU A 237 -10.24 -38.22 7.37
C GLU A 237 -10.48 -37.09 8.39
N LEU A 238 -10.17 -35.84 8.03
CA LEU A 238 -10.50 -34.69 8.88
C LEU A 238 -12.02 -34.53 9.05
N ALA A 239 -12.81 -34.77 8.00
CA ALA A 239 -14.27 -34.67 8.07
C ALA A 239 -14.87 -35.78 8.94
N GLU A 240 -14.38 -37.02 8.83
CA GLU A 240 -14.79 -38.13 9.72
C GLU A 240 -14.45 -37.81 11.18
N MET A 241 -13.26 -37.28 11.44
CA MET A 241 -12.83 -36.87 12.78
C MET A 241 -13.71 -35.74 13.34
N CYS A 242 -13.98 -34.71 12.55
CA CYS A 242 -14.87 -33.61 12.93
C CYS A 242 -16.29 -34.09 13.22
N ALA A 243 -16.81 -35.05 12.44
CA ALA A 243 -18.10 -35.68 12.69
C ALA A 243 -18.11 -36.48 14.00
N LYS A 244 -17.08 -37.30 14.24
CA LYS A 244 -16.96 -38.15 15.43
C LYS A 244 -16.90 -37.34 16.73
N HIS A 245 -16.22 -36.20 16.71
CA HIS A 245 -16.00 -35.36 17.90
C HIS A 245 -16.97 -34.17 18.01
N ASP A 246 -17.96 -34.05 17.12
CA ASP A 246 -18.88 -32.91 17.03
C ASP A 246 -18.16 -31.54 17.00
N ILE A 247 -17.12 -31.45 16.17
CA ILE A 247 -16.36 -30.22 15.95
C ILE A 247 -16.69 -29.69 14.54
N PRO A 248 -17.04 -28.40 14.39
CA PRO A 248 -17.25 -27.81 13.08
C PRO A 248 -16.00 -27.88 12.20
N HIS A 249 -16.18 -28.02 10.89
CA HIS A 249 -15.10 -28.09 9.91
C HIS A 249 -15.25 -26.99 8.86
N ILE A 250 -14.28 -26.07 8.83
CA ILE A 250 -14.23 -24.95 7.89
C ILE A 250 -13.07 -25.17 6.92
N VAL A 251 -13.36 -25.24 5.63
CA VAL A 251 -12.35 -25.50 4.59
C VAL A 251 -11.98 -24.21 3.86
N ASN A 252 -10.72 -23.82 3.94
CA ASN A 252 -10.13 -22.79 3.10
C ASN A 252 -9.87 -23.35 1.69
N ASN A 253 -10.79 -23.06 0.77
CA ASN A 253 -10.74 -23.46 -0.64
C ASN A 253 -10.45 -22.27 -1.56
N ALA A 254 -9.58 -21.34 -1.10
CA ALA A 254 -9.33 -20.04 -1.71
C ALA A 254 -9.28 -20.04 -3.25
N TYR A 255 -8.51 -20.94 -3.85
CA TYR A 255 -8.35 -21.04 -5.30
C TYR A 255 -8.53 -22.47 -5.82
N GLY A 256 -9.39 -23.26 -5.15
CA GLY A 256 -9.61 -24.66 -5.51
C GLY A 256 -10.81 -24.94 -6.41
N VAL A 257 -11.69 -23.96 -6.70
CA VAL A 257 -12.84 -24.15 -7.64
C VAL A 257 -12.34 -24.54 -9.03
N GLN A 258 -11.23 -23.94 -9.45
CA GLN A 258 -10.57 -24.26 -10.73
C GLN A 258 -9.95 -25.66 -10.82
N SER A 259 -9.99 -26.45 -9.74
CA SER A 259 -9.41 -27.78 -9.67
C SER A 259 -10.47 -28.82 -9.30
N SER A 260 -10.79 -29.68 -10.27
CA SER A 260 -11.71 -30.79 -10.03
C SER A 260 -11.22 -31.75 -8.95
N LYS A 261 -9.90 -31.91 -8.75
CA LYS A 261 -9.32 -32.68 -7.64
C LYS A 261 -9.69 -32.06 -6.28
N CYS A 262 -9.54 -30.74 -6.12
CA CYS A 262 -9.88 -30.06 -4.87
C CYS A 262 -11.39 -30.10 -4.61
N MET A 263 -12.20 -29.85 -5.64
CA MET A 263 -13.66 -29.87 -5.52
C MET A 263 -14.20 -31.28 -5.26
N HIS A 264 -13.63 -32.31 -5.87
CA HIS A 264 -14.00 -33.69 -5.57
C HIS A 264 -13.62 -34.07 -4.14
N LEU A 265 -12.47 -33.61 -3.64
CA LEU A 265 -12.05 -33.87 -2.26
C LEU A 265 -13.02 -33.27 -1.23
N ILE A 266 -13.52 -32.05 -1.47
CA ILE A 266 -14.58 -31.44 -0.65
C ILE A 266 -15.86 -32.27 -0.73
N GLN A 267 -16.25 -32.71 -1.93
CA GLN A 267 -17.43 -33.57 -2.13
C GLN A 267 -17.29 -34.90 -1.38
N GLN A 268 -16.11 -35.52 -1.38
CA GLN A 268 -15.87 -36.77 -0.64
C GLN A 268 -15.90 -36.54 0.86
N GLY A 269 -15.19 -35.51 1.37
CA GLY A 269 -15.21 -35.18 2.80
C GLY A 269 -16.62 -34.93 3.35
N ALA A 270 -17.46 -34.22 2.59
CA ALA A 270 -18.86 -34.03 2.96
C ALA A 270 -19.74 -35.29 2.86
N ARG A 271 -19.32 -36.29 2.07
CA ARG A 271 -20.03 -37.57 1.94
C ARG A 271 -19.71 -38.50 3.10
N VAL A 272 -18.46 -38.54 3.55
CA VAL A 272 -18.00 -39.50 4.57
C VAL A 272 -18.03 -38.93 6.00
N GLY A 273 -18.01 -37.60 6.14
CA GLY A 273 -18.00 -36.96 7.45
C GLY A 273 -18.63 -35.57 7.43
N ARG A 274 -18.04 -34.63 8.17
CA ARG A 274 -18.55 -33.28 8.39
C ARG A 274 -17.71 -32.21 7.68
N ILE A 275 -18.38 -31.37 6.88
CA ILE A 275 -17.89 -30.07 6.40
C ILE A 275 -19.02 -29.07 6.59
N ASP A 276 -18.82 -28.03 7.40
CA ASP A 276 -19.87 -27.04 7.70
C ASP A 276 -19.85 -25.92 6.65
N ALA A 277 -18.67 -25.42 6.28
CA ALA A 277 -18.52 -24.46 5.19
C ALA A 277 -17.17 -24.58 4.48
N PHE A 278 -17.13 -24.16 3.22
CA PHE A 278 -15.91 -24.00 2.43
C PHE A 278 -15.92 -22.64 1.73
N VAL A 279 -14.77 -21.95 1.76
CA VAL A 279 -14.67 -20.54 1.35
C VAL A 279 -13.70 -20.39 0.18
N GLN A 280 -14.11 -19.68 -0.87
CA GLN A 280 -13.33 -19.50 -2.10
C GLN A 280 -13.21 -18.02 -2.49
N SER A 281 -12.13 -17.62 -3.14
CA SER A 281 -11.97 -16.25 -3.65
C SER A 281 -12.58 -16.11 -5.05
N LEU A 282 -13.14 -14.94 -5.34
CA LEU A 282 -13.69 -14.66 -6.67
C LEU A 282 -12.57 -14.45 -7.71
N ASP A 283 -11.59 -13.59 -7.40
CA ASP A 283 -10.51 -13.23 -8.32
C ASP A 283 -9.72 -14.45 -8.83
N LYS A 284 -9.39 -15.38 -7.93
CA LYS A 284 -8.52 -16.54 -8.26
C LYS A 284 -9.22 -17.63 -9.05
N ASN A 285 -10.55 -17.67 -9.03
CA ASN A 285 -11.33 -18.74 -9.66
C ASN A 285 -12.15 -18.26 -10.87
N PHE A 286 -12.36 -16.94 -11.00
CA PHE A 286 -13.25 -16.36 -12.01
C PHE A 286 -12.63 -15.18 -12.77
N MET A 287 -11.35 -14.84 -12.56
CA MET A 287 -10.64 -13.79 -13.32
C MET A 287 -11.29 -12.40 -13.19
N VAL A 288 -11.78 -12.08 -12.00
CA VAL A 288 -12.38 -10.78 -11.64
C VAL A 288 -11.47 -9.99 -10.68
N PRO A 289 -11.72 -8.70 -10.42
CA PRO A 289 -10.94 -7.94 -9.45
C PRO A 289 -10.94 -8.56 -8.04
N VAL A 290 -9.85 -8.32 -7.31
CA VAL A 290 -9.73 -8.74 -5.89
C VAL A 290 -10.78 -8.02 -5.05
N GLY A 291 -11.36 -8.73 -4.08
CA GLY A 291 -12.25 -8.13 -3.08
C GLY A 291 -13.55 -8.87 -2.83
N GLY A 292 -13.80 -9.99 -3.52
CA GLY A 292 -14.95 -10.84 -3.29
C GLY A 292 -14.59 -12.30 -3.01
N ALA A 293 -15.50 -13.00 -2.33
CA ALA A 293 -15.39 -14.41 -2.02
C ALA A 293 -16.77 -15.07 -2.05
N ILE A 294 -16.78 -16.40 -2.01
CA ILE A 294 -17.97 -17.22 -1.90
C ILE A 294 -17.86 -18.00 -0.59
N ILE A 295 -18.95 -18.05 0.16
CA ILE A 295 -19.12 -18.96 1.29
C ILE A 295 -20.17 -19.97 0.88
N ALA A 296 -19.82 -21.26 0.90
CA ALA A 296 -20.67 -22.35 0.46
C ALA A 296 -20.68 -23.48 1.49
N GLY A 297 -21.74 -24.28 1.50
CA GLY A 297 -21.84 -25.43 2.41
C GLY A 297 -23.01 -26.36 2.09
N PHE A 298 -23.18 -27.33 2.98
CA PHE A 298 -24.12 -28.44 2.82
C PHE A 298 -25.36 -28.29 3.71
N ASP A 299 -25.25 -27.52 4.79
CA ASP A 299 -26.38 -27.11 5.63
C ASP A 299 -26.82 -25.69 5.26
N GLU A 300 -27.98 -25.57 4.62
CA GLU A 300 -28.54 -24.29 4.19
C GLU A 300 -28.78 -23.34 5.38
N SER A 301 -29.20 -23.88 6.53
CA SER A 301 -29.49 -23.08 7.72
C SER A 301 -28.22 -22.41 8.25
N PHE A 302 -27.11 -23.15 8.34
CA PHE A 302 -25.84 -22.62 8.77
C PHE A 302 -25.26 -21.59 7.80
N ILE A 303 -25.37 -21.83 6.49
CA ILE A 303 -24.93 -20.84 5.49
C ILE A 303 -25.76 -19.55 5.57
N GLN A 304 -27.06 -19.67 5.84
CA GLN A 304 -27.92 -18.51 6.06
C GLN A 304 -27.56 -17.76 7.35
N GLU A 305 -27.22 -18.45 8.43
CA GLU A 305 -26.73 -17.82 9.67
C GLU A 305 -25.44 -17.02 9.42
N ILE A 306 -24.50 -17.55 8.62
CA ILE A 306 -23.27 -16.81 8.27
C ILE A 306 -23.61 -15.55 7.47
N SER A 307 -24.59 -15.62 6.55
CA SER A 307 -25.08 -14.45 5.82
C SER A 307 -25.70 -13.40 6.75
N GLN A 308 -26.51 -13.83 7.72
CA GLN A 308 -27.17 -12.94 8.68
C GLN A 308 -26.19 -12.32 9.69
N MET A 309 -25.05 -12.97 9.93
CA MET A 309 -23.99 -12.43 10.79
C MET A 309 -23.30 -11.20 10.19
N TYR A 310 -23.41 -10.98 8.87
CA TYR A 310 -22.83 -9.80 8.23
C TYR A 310 -23.60 -8.52 8.63
N PRO A 311 -22.96 -7.53 9.28
CA PRO A 311 -23.65 -6.34 9.73
C PRO A 311 -23.77 -5.31 8.59
N GLY A 312 -25.01 -5.02 8.18
CA GLY A 312 -25.30 -3.95 7.23
C GLY A 312 -25.42 -4.37 5.77
N ARG A 313 -25.52 -3.37 4.89
CA ARG A 313 -25.47 -3.60 3.43
C ARG A 313 -24.03 -3.79 2.97
N ALA A 314 -23.86 -4.45 1.84
CA ALA A 314 -22.55 -4.72 1.27
C ALA A 314 -22.45 -4.24 -0.19
N SER A 315 -21.23 -4.14 -0.72
CA SER A 315 -21.00 -3.77 -2.12
C SER A 315 -21.58 -4.81 -3.08
N ALA A 316 -22.27 -4.36 -4.13
CA ALA A 316 -22.75 -5.21 -5.21
C ALA A 316 -21.68 -5.49 -6.28
N SER A 317 -20.55 -4.77 -6.26
CA SER A 317 -19.55 -4.82 -7.34
C SER A 317 -19.00 -6.22 -7.57
N PRO A 318 -18.57 -6.99 -6.55
CA PRO A 318 -18.05 -8.34 -6.79
C PRO A 318 -19.10 -9.31 -7.33
N SER A 319 -20.37 -9.12 -6.95
CA SER A 319 -21.48 -9.90 -7.50
C SER A 319 -21.75 -9.56 -8.97
N LEU A 320 -21.71 -8.26 -9.31
CA LEU A 320 -21.84 -7.79 -10.68
C LEU A 320 -20.70 -8.34 -11.56
N ASP A 321 -19.47 -8.26 -11.10
CA ASP A 321 -18.28 -8.72 -11.83
C ASP A 321 -18.40 -10.22 -12.17
N VAL A 322 -18.66 -11.07 -11.17
CA VAL A 322 -18.75 -12.51 -11.40
C VAL A 322 -19.97 -12.90 -12.24
N LEU A 323 -21.11 -12.19 -12.09
CA LEU A 323 -22.29 -12.44 -12.92
C LEU A 323 -22.01 -12.10 -14.39
N ILE A 324 -21.41 -10.94 -14.68
CA ILE A 324 -21.01 -10.56 -16.04
C ILE A 324 -20.08 -11.63 -16.60
N THR A 325 -19.02 -11.98 -15.88
CA THR A 325 -18.04 -12.96 -16.36
C THR A 325 -18.67 -14.32 -16.66
N LEU A 326 -19.55 -14.83 -15.78
CA LEU A 326 -20.19 -16.13 -15.99
C LEU A 326 -21.24 -16.11 -17.11
N LEU A 327 -21.97 -15.00 -17.28
CA LEU A 327 -22.89 -14.85 -18.42
C LEU A 327 -22.13 -14.71 -19.75
N THR A 328 -20.97 -14.06 -19.76
CA THR A 328 -20.11 -13.95 -20.96
C THR A 328 -19.47 -15.29 -21.32
N LEU A 329 -18.98 -16.05 -20.34
CA LEU A 329 -18.34 -17.33 -20.59
C LEU A 329 -19.35 -18.44 -20.92
N GLY A 330 -20.49 -18.44 -20.23
CA GLY A 330 -21.35 -19.61 -20.13
C GLY A 330 -20.67 -20.78 -19.42
N ALA A 331 -21.41 -21.86 -19.20
CA ALA A 331 -20.89 -23.08 -18.61
C ALA A 331 -19.86 -23.75 -19.53
N SER A 332 -20.05 -23.69 -20.86
CA SER A 332 -19.13 -24.24 -21.87
C SER A 332 -17.77 -23.54 -21.82
N GLY A 333 -17.76 -22.21 -21.76
CA GLY A 333 -16.56 -21.39 -21.66
C GLY A 333 -15.82 -21.59 -20.34
N TYR A 334 -16.54 -21.65 -19.21
CA TYR A 334 -15.90 -21.95 -17.93
C TYR A 334 -15.29 -23.37 -17.91
N LYS A 335 -16.02 -24.39 -18.38
CA LYS A 335 -15.50 -25.76 -18.53
C LYS A 335 -14.27 -25.80 -19.44
N LYS A 336 -14.23 -24.99 -20.50
CA LYS A 336 -13.06 -24.86 -21.37
C LYS A 336 -11.86 -24.32 -20.59
N LEU A 337 -12.00 -23.22 -19.86
CA LEU A 337 -10.92 -22.67 -19.02
C LEU A 337 -10.38 -23.70 -18.00
N LEU A 338 -11.25 -24.52 -17.40
CA LEU A 338 -10.83 -25.60 -16.50
C LEU A 338 -10.00 -26.69 -17.22
N ARG A 339 -10.39 -27.06 -18.44
CA ARG A 339 -9.63 -28.01 -19.28
C ARG A 339 -8.28 -27.42 -19.69
N ASP A 340 -8.27 -26.19 -20.18
CA ASP A 340 -7.06 -25.49 -20.64
C ASP A 340 -6.06 -25.36 -19.49
N ARG A 341 -6.52 -25.01 -18.29
CA ARG A 341 -5.67 -25.01 -17.07
C ARG A 341 -5.07 -26.38 -16.78
N LYS A 342 -5.84 -27.47 -16.90
CA LYS A 342 -5.33 -28.84 -16.67
C LYS A 342 -4.28 -29.23 -17.71
N GLU A 343 -4.47 -28.87 -18.96
CA GLU A 343 -3.48 -29.06 -20.03
C GLU A 343 -2.21 -28.26 -19.76
N MET A 344 -2.35 -26.98 -19.39
CA MET A 344 -1.22 -26.10 -19.05
C MET A 344 -0.45 -26.56 -17.81
N TYR A 345 -1.10 -27.19 -16.84
CA TYR A 345 -0.40 -27.84 -15.72
C TYR A 345 0.54 -28.93 -16.22
N GLY A 346 0.08 -29.80 -17.13
CA GLY A 346 0.91 -30.85 -17.74
C GLY A 346 2.06 -30.28 -18.55
N HIS A 347 1.80 -29.24 -19.34
CA HIS A 347 2.82 -28.54 -20.12
C HIS A 347 3.87 -27.86 -19.25
N LEU A 348 3.44 -27.10 -18.23
CA LEU A 348 4.33 -26.44 -17.27
C LEU A 348 5.19 -27.46 -16.52
N ALA A 349 4.62 -28.58 -16.07
CA ALA A 349 5.36 -29.64 -15.41
C ALA A 349 6.44 -30.25 -16.32
N GLN A 350 6.11 -30.46 -17.60
CA GLN A 350 7.07 -30.98 -18.58
C GLN A 350 8.23 -30.01 -18.83
N GLU A 351 7.94 -28.72 -19.04
CA GLU A 351 8.97 -27.71 -19.32
C GLU A 351 9.84 -27.41 -18.09
N LEU A 352 9.24 -27.35 -16.90
CA LEU A 352 10.02 -27.23 -15.66
C LEU A 352 10.88 -28.46 -15.40
N ARG A 353 10.40 -29.67 -15.69
CA ARG A 353 11.21 -30.89 -15.56
C ARG A 353 12.43 -30.85 -16.49
N LYS A 354 12.24 -30.52 -17.77
CA LYS A 354 13.34 -30.38 -18.74
C LYS A 354 14.36 -29.34 -18.28
N LEU A 355 13.89 -28.19 -17.78
CA LEU A 355 14.76 -27.14 -17.27
C LEU A 355 15.53 -27.58 -16.02
N ALA A 356 14.84 -28.25 -15.08
CA ALA A 356 15.44 -28.77 -13.86
C ALA A 356 16.56 -29.76 -14.19
N GLU A 357 16.28 -30.77 -15.03
CA GLU A 357 17.25 -31.77 -15.47
C GLU A 357 18.45 -31.13 -16.18
N ALA A 358 18.22 -30.16 -17.07
CA ALA A 358 19.28 -29.40 -17.76
C ALA A 358 20.14 -28.56 -16.81
N ARG A 359 19.67 -28.33 -15.58
CA ARG A 359 20.39 -27.62 -14.52
C ARG A 359 20.77 -28.59 -13.39
N GLY A 360 20.67 -29.91 -13.51
CA GLY A 360 21.00 -30.81 -12.39
C GLY A 360 20.15 -30.56 -11.12
N GLU A 361 18.97 -29.96 -11.31
CA GLU A 361 17.90 -29.86 -10.31
C GLU A 361 16.84 -30.91 -10.64
N ARG A 362 15.81 -31.05 -9.79
CA ARG A 362 14.68 -31.95 -10.02
C ARG A 362 13.35 -31.25 -9.79
N LEU A 363 12.33 -31.67 -10.52
CA LEU A 363 10.95 -31.32 -10.18
C LEU A 363 10.52 -32.17 -8.98
N LEU A 364 10.11 -31.53 -7.89
CA LEU A 364 9.62 -32.23 -6.70
C LEU A 364 8.37 -33.05 -7.04
N HIS A 365 8.31 -34.28 -6.53
CA HIS A 365 7.23 -35.20 -6.84
C HIS A 365 6.00 -34.93 -5.95
N THR A 366 5.15 -34.01 -6.40
CA THR A 366 3.94 -33.58 -5.65
C THR A 366 2.63 -33.90 -6.39
N PRO A 367 2.32 -35.18 -6.68
CA PRO A 367 1.16 -35.58 -7.50
C PRO A 367 -0.21 -35.21 -6.91
N HIS A 368 -0.29 -34.98 -5.60
CA HIS A 368 -1.53 -34.58 -4.93
C HIS A 368 -1.79 -33.07 -5.02
N ASN A 369 -0.82 -32.23 -5.42
CA ASN A 369 -1.07 -30.81 -5.70
C ASN A 369 -1.47 -30.58 -7.17
N PRO A 370 -2.73 -30.20 -7.47
CA PRO A 370 -3.23 -30.12 -8.85
C PRO A 370 -2.97 -28.78 -9.56
N ILE A 371 -2.39 -27.79 -8.86
CA ILE A 371 -2.27 -26.40 -9.32
C ILE A 371 -0.82 -25.93 -9.25
N SER A 372 -0.17 -26.12 -8.11
CA SER A 372 1.19 -25.67 -7.85
C SER A 372 2.20 -26.79 -8.10
N LEU A 373 3.36 -26.40 -8.63
CA LEU A 373 4.54 -27.25 -8.80
C LEU A 373 5.71 -26.61 -8.03
N ALA A 374 6.74 -27.41 -7.75
CA ALA A 374 7.97 -26.95 -7.12
C ALA A 374 9.19 -27.62 -7.76
N MET A 375 10.20 -26.82 -8.09
CA MET A 375 11.49 -27.28 -8.60
C MET A 375 12.56 -27.07 -7.54
N SER A 376 13.42 -28.05 -7.29
CA SER A 376 14.53 -27.92 -6.33
C SER A 376 15.51 -26.82 -6.75
N LEU A 377 16.23 -26.30 -5.76
CA LEU A 377 17.35 -25.37 -5.93
C LEU A 377 18.56 -25.85 -5.11
N ASP A 378 18.75 -27.18 -5.02
CA ASP A 378 19.79 -27.85 -4.23
C ASP A 378 21.19 -27.41 -4.68
N GLY A 379 21.41 -27.40 -6.01
CA GLY A 379 22.68 -27.01 -6.58
C GLY A 379 22.99 -25.52 -6.37
N LEU A 380 21.97 -24.67 -6.31
CA LEU A 380 22.13 -23.23 -6.07
C LEU A 380 22.45 -22.93 -4.60
N GLN A 381 21.86 -23.67 -3.66
CA GLN A 381 22.13 -23.50 -2.23
C GLN A 381 23.52 -23.99 -1.84
N ALA A 382 23.96 -25.11 -2.41
CA ALA A 382 25.30 -25.65 -2.19
C ALA A 382 26.40 -24.64 -2.59
N GLN A 383 26.09 -23.74 -3.52
CA GLN A 383 27.00 -22.68 -3.99
C GLN A 383 26.96 -21.43 -3.11
N SER A 384 25.78 -20.91 -2.76
CA SER A 384 25.62 -19.77 -1.84
C SER A 384 24.19 -19.64 -1.31
N GLY A 385 24.03 -19.51 0.01
CA GLY A 385 22.72 -19.28 0.64
C GLY A 385 22.03 -17.98 0.21
N GLN A 386 22.80 -16.96 -0.23
CA GLN A 386 22.25 -15.70 -0.73
C GLN A 386 21.73 -15.83 -2.18
N ALA A 387 22.27 -16.75 -2.97
CA ALA A 387 21.90 -16.93 -4.39
C ALA A 387 20.43 -17.36 -4.55
N VAL A 388 19.91 -18.17 -3.62
CA VAL A 388 18.48 -18.57 -3.61
C VAL A 388 17.57 -17.33 -3.44
N THR A 389 17.92 -16.41 -2.54
CA THR A 389 17.11 -15.20 -2.33
C THR A 389 17.24 -14.24 -3.51
N GLN A 390 18.43 -14.12 -4.10
CA GLN A 390 18.70 -13.29 -5.29
C GLN A 390 17.94 -13.79 -6.53
N LEU A 391 17.76 -15.10 -6.71
CA LEU A 391 16.96 -15.64 -7.82
C LEU A 391 15.54 -15.06 -7.83
N GLY A 392 14.94 -14.87 -6.65
CA GLY A 392 13.62 -14.26 -6.53
C GLY A 392 13.57 -12.83 -7.07
N SER A 393 14.54 -11.98 -6.72
CA SER A 393 14.59 -10.59 -7.21
C SER A 393 14.93 -10.53 -8.71
N MET A 394 15.79 -11.42 -9.20
CA MET A 394 16.15 -11.51 -10.62
C MET A 394 14.98 -11.90 -11.53
N LEU A 395 14.10 -12.80 -11.05
CA LEU A 395 12.87 -13.17 -11.75
C LEU A 395 11.90 -11.99 -11.78
N PHE A 396 11.74 -11.31 -10.65
CA PHE A 396 10.87 -10.13 -10.56
C PHE A 396 11.32 -8.99 -11.47
N THR A 397 12.61 -8.63 -11.48
CA THR A 397 13.15 -7.59 -12.38
C THR A 397 13.02 -7.95 -13.86
N ARG A 398 12.98 -9.24 -14.18
CA ARG A 398 12.71 -9.76 -15.53
C ARG A 398 11.21 -9.96 -15.78
N GLN A 399 10.33 -9.33 -15.01
CA GLN A 399 8.88 -9.35 -15.18
C GLN A 399 8.27 -10.76 -15.10
N VAL A 400 8.82 -11.63 -14.26
CA VAL A 400 8.18 -12.90 -13.88
C VAL A 400 7.47 -12.68 -12.54
N SER A 401 6.14 -12.60 -12.58
CA SER A 401 5.29 -12.50 -11.39
C SER A 401 4.75 -13.88 -10.99
N GLY A 402 4.39 -14.05 -9.72
CA GLY A 402 3.80 -15.29 -9.21
C GLY A 402 4.77 -16.45 -8.96
N ALA A 403 6.01 -16.38 -9.48
CA ALA A 403 7.07 -17.32 -9.11
C ALA A 403 7.55 -17.02 -7.68
N ARG A 404 7.54 -18.04 -6.81
CA ARG A 404 7.92 -17.89 -5.39
C ARG A 404 9.17 -18.70 -5.12
N VAL A 405 10.24 -18.04 -4.70
CA VAL A 405 11.46 -18.72 -4.25
C VAL A 405 11.43 -18.89 -2.73
N VAL A 406 11.69 -20.11 -2.26
CA VAL A 406 11.60 -20.49 -0.85
C VAL A 406 12.97 -20.93 -0.35
N PRO A 407 13.68 -20.08 0.43
CA PRO A 407 14.93 -20.47 1.08
C PRO A 407 14.68 -21.28 2.35
N LEU A 408 15.71 -22.00 2.82
CA LEU A 408 15.66 -22.72 4.10
C LEU A 408 15.78 -21.77 5.31
N GLY A 409 15.26 -22.19 6.46
CA GLY A 409 15.52 -21.55 7.75
C GLY A 409 14.92 -20.16 7.97
N LYS A 410 14.13 -19.63 7.03
CA LYS A 410 13.51 -18.30 7.15
C LYS A 410 12.60 -18.24 8.38
N GLN A 411 12.85 -17.29 9.28
CA GLN A 411 11.97 -17.03 10.42
C GLN A 411 11.06 -15.82 10.13
N GLN A 412 9.80 -15.92 10.52
CA GLN A 412 8.83 -14.84 10.36
C GLN A 412 7.84 -14.81 11.51
N VAL A 413 7.70 -13.65 12.14
CA VAL A 413 6.62 -13.40 13.10
C VAL A 413 5.38 -12.89 12.35
N VAL A 414 4.21 -13.47 12.64
CA VAL A 414 2.90 -13.04 12.13
C VAL A 414 1.93 -12.99 13.29
N SER A 415 1.43 -11.80 13.64
CA SER A 415 0.44 -11.62 14.72
C SER A 415 0.81 -12.34 16.03
N GLY A 416 2.07 -12.20 16.46
CA GLY A 416 2.59 -12.80 17.70
C GLY A 416 3.08 -14.25 17.59
N HIS A 417 2.71 -15.00 16.54
CA HIS A 417 3.21 -16.36 16.32
C HIS A 417 4.49 -16.36 15.48
N THR A 418 5.50 -17.12 15.91
CA THR A 418 6.81 -17.21 15.22
C THR A 418 6.86 -18.49 14.39
N PHE A 419 6.85 -18.34 13.06
CA PHE A 419 7.03 -19.45 12.13
C PHE A 419 8.51 -19.65 11.82
N ARG A 420 9.03 -20.86 12.09
CA ARG A 420 10.34 -21.32 11.62
C ARG A 420 10.18 -21.97 10.24
N GLY A 421 11.11 -21.74 9.32
CA GLY A 421 10.98 -22.22 7.93
C GLY A 421 9.80 -21.59 7.18
N PHE A 422 9.44 -20.34 7.48
CA PHE A 422 8.31 -19.65 6.87
C PHE A 422 8.42 -19.63 5.34
N MET A 423 7.29 -19.80 4.68
CA MET A 423 7.09 -20.05 3.25
C MET A 423 7.19 -21.53 2.86
N SER A 424 7.85 -22.37 3.65
CA SER A 424 8.03 -23.80 3.34
C SER A 424 6.92 -24.72 3.85
N HIS A 425 6.03 -24.21 4.73
CA HIS A 425 4.96 -24.97 5.38
C HIS A 425 5.46 -26.03 6.39
N SER A 426 6.74 -25.99 6.73
CA SER A 426 7.39 -26.85 7.73
C SER A 426 8.51 -26.06 8.43
N GLU A 427 8.92 -26.49 9.61
CA GLU A 427 10.09 -25.92 10.28
C GLU A 427 11.42 -26.24 9.55
N GLY A 428 11.48 -27.40 8.87
CA GLY A 428 12.70 -27.92 8.27
C GLY A 428 12.43 -28.74 7.02
N TYR A 429 11.98 -28.09 5.95
CA TYR A 429 11.85 -28.76 4.64
C TYR A 429 13.25 -29.07 4.06
N PRO A 430 13.46 -30.22 3.36
CA PRO A 430 14.80 -30.72 3.04
C PRO A 430 15.66 -29.84 2.12
N CYS A 431 15.04 -29.09 1.21
CA CYS A 431 15.76 -28.28 0.23
C CYS A 431 15.02 -26.98 -0.12
N PRO A 432 15.71 -25.93 -0.60
CA PRO A 432 15.06 -24.76 -1.14
C PRO A 432 14.47 -25.08 -2.50
N TYR A 433 13.43 -24.35 -2.87
CA TYR A 433 12.71 -24.61 -4.11
C TYR A 433 12.09 -23.35 -4.70
N LEU A 434 11.73 -23.44 -5.96
CA LEU A 434 10.96 -22.43 -6.70
C LEU A 434 9.58 -22.98 -7.02
N ASN A 435 8.54 -22.24 -6.66
CA ASN A 435 7.17 -22.53 -7.08
C ASN A 435 6.82 -21.83 -8.39
N ALA A 436 6.07 -22.55 -9.21
CA ALA A 436 5.28 -22.02 -10.30
C ALA A 436 3.92 -22.75 -10.30
N ALA A 437 2.86 -22.11 -10.78
CA ALA A 437 1.52 -22.67 -10.75
C ALA A 437 0.80 -22.49 -12.08
N SER A 438 -0.03 -23.48 -12.42
CA SER A 438 -0.98 -23.38 -13.53
C SER A 438 -2.36 -23.05 -12.97
N ALA A 439 -2.61 -21.75 -12.83
CA ALA A 439 -3.91 -21.18 -12.46
C ALA A 439 -4.75 -20.87 -13.70
N ILE A 440 -6.06 -20.72 -13.53
CA ILE A 440 -7.04 -20.49 -14.60
C ILE A 440 -6.70 -19.21 -15.36
N GLY A 441 -6.76 -19.27 -16.69
CA GLY A 441 -6.37 -18.16 -17.57
C GLY A 441 -4.89 -18.13 -17.96
N ILE A 442 -4.04 -19.03 -17.44
CA ILE A 442 -2.64 -19.15 -17.90
C ILE A 442 -2.56 -19.59 -19.36
N THR A 443 -1.63 -19.01 -20.10
CA THR A 443 -1.38 -19.29 -21.52
C THR A 443 -0.07 -20.05 -21.75
N ARG A 444 0.11 -20.58 -22.97
CA ARG A 444 1.38 -21.22 -23.38
C ARG A 444 2.53 -20.21 -23.41
N ASP A 445 2.26 -18.97 -23.79
CA ASP A 445 3.27 -17.91 -23.85
C ASP A 445 3.76 -17.54 -22.45
N ASP A 446 2.88 -17.55 -21.44
CA ASP A 446 3.27 -17.35 -20.03
C ASP A 446 4.29 -18.41 -19.60
N VAL A 447 4.03 -19.68 -19.92
CA VAL A 447 4.92 -20.81 -19.60
C VAL A 447 6.25 -20.66 -20.32
N ALA A 448 6.24 -20.41 -21.64
CA ALA A 448 7.45 -20.28 -22.44
C ALA A 448 8.33 -19.11 -21.97
N LEU A 449 7.73 -17.97 -21.67
CA LEU A 449 8.44 -16.78 -21.21
C LEU A 449 9.00 -16.97 -19.80
N CYS A 450 8.23 -17.60 -18.91
CA CYS A 450 8.68 -17.97 -17.56
C CYS A 450 9.90 -18.89 -17.62
N VAL A 451 9.84 -19.99 -18.37
CA VAL A 451 10.91 -20.98 -18.51
C VAL A 451 12.17 -20.33 -19.13
N LYS A 452 12.01 -19.54 -20.19
CA LYS A 452 13.13 -18.83 -20.84
C LYS A 452 13.83 -17.86 -19.88
N ARG A 453 13.06 -17.08 -19.11
CA ARG A 453 13.62 -16.11 -18.15
C ARG A 453 14.25 -16.81 -16.96
N LEU A 454 13.64 -17.87 -16.46
CA LEU A 454 14.19 -18.70 -15.38
C LEU A 454 15.52 -19.34 -15.79
N ASP A 455 15.60 -19.93 -16.99
CA ASP A 455 16.85 -20.48 -17.53
C ASP A 455 17.96 -19.42 -17.59
N LYS A 456 17.64 -18.21 -18.06
CA LYS A 456 18.60 -17.10 -18.11
C LYS A 456 19.08 -16.68 -16.72
N CYS A 457 18.18 -16.64 -15.72
CA CYS A 457 18.57 -16.33 -14.33
C CYS A 457 19.48 -17.41 -13.74
N LEU A 458 19.13 -18.68 -13.90
CA LEU A 458 19.92 -19.80 -13.37
C LEU A 458 21.30 -19.89 -14.01
N LYS A 459 21.42 -19.63 -15.32
CA LYS A 459 22.71 -19.55 -16.02
C LYS A 459 23.60 -18.44 -15.47
N SER A 460 23.02 -17.27 -15.21
CA SER A 460 23.75 -16.12 -14.67
C SER A 460 24.34 -16.42 -13.30
N LEU A 461 23.51 -16.99 -12.40
CA LEU A 461 23.93 -17.29 -11.03
C LEU A 461 24.98 -18.40 -10.93
N ARG A 462 24.98 -19.36 -11.86
CA ARG A 462 26.02 -20.42 -11.89
C ARG A 462 27.35 -19.96 -12.47
N LYS A 463 27.34 -19.02 -13.42
CA LYS A 463 28.57 -18.41 -13.92
C LYS A 463 29.30 -17.60 -12.86
N GLU A 464 28.58 -17.07 -11.88
CA GLU A 464 29.17 -16.39 -10.72
C GLU A 464 29.75 -17.38 -9.68
N ALA A 465 29.54 -18.71 -9.81
CA ALA A 465 29.84 -19.70 -8.76
C ALA A 465 30.82 -20.85 -9.11
N CYS A 466 31.14 -21.14 -10.38
CA CYS A 466 32.12 -22.18 -10.79
C CYS A 466 32.95 -21.78 -12.03
N PRO A 467 34.27 -21.57 -11.89
CA PRO A 467 35.26 -21.77 -12.95
C PRO A 467 35.80 -23.23 -12.87
N GLU A 468 35.60 -24.08 -13.89
CA GLU A 468 36.04 -25.49 -13.86
C GLU A 468 37.44 -25.75 -14.48
N GLU A 469 38.13 -26.74 -13.89
CA GLU A 469 39.51 -27.19 -14.06
C GLU A 469 39.75 -28.23 -15.19
N THR A 470 40.99 -28.30 -15.70
CA THR A 470 41.65 -29.58 -16.10
C THR A 470 43.16 -29.64 -15.75
N SER A 471 43.47 -30.56 -14.81
CA SER A 471 44.62 -31.50 -14.62
C SER A 471 46.10 -31.09 -14.38
N THR A 472 46.53 -31.42 -13.14
CA THR A 472 47.77 -32.06 -12.61
C THR A 472 49.12 -31.30 -12.46
N ALA A 473 49.60 -31.25 -11.20
CA ALA A 473 50.68 -30.44 -10.57
C ALA A 473 52.12 -31.05 -10.68
N PRO A 474 53.27 -30.46 -10.18
CA PRO A 474 53.46 -29.73 -8.88
C PRO A 474 54.49 -28.55 -8.89
N PRO A 475 54.94 -28.03 -7.71
CA PRO A 475 54.20 -27.18 -6.77
C PRO A 475 54.79 -25.76 -6.67
N GLY A 476 53.93 -24.76 -6.41
CA GLY A 476 54.37 -23.47 -5.88
C GLY A 476 53.61 -22.28 -6.44
N GLY A 477 52.96 -21.54 -5.53
CA GLY A 477 52.69 -20.11 -5.67
C GLY A 477 51.49 -19.71 -6.52
N ASP A 478 50.48 -19.20 -5.80
CA ASP A 478 49.57 -18.11 -6.19
C ASP A 478 48.46 -18.36 -7.24
N ASN A 479 47.24 -18.28 -6.71
CA ASN A 479 45.97 -18.08 -7.43
C ASN A 479 45.99 -16.75 -8.18
N ASP A 480 45.71 -16.75 -9.48
CA ASP A 480 45.12 -15.59 -10.16
C ASP A 480 44.43 -15.97 -11.48
N SER A 481 43.11 -15.88 -11.53
CA SER A 481 42.28 -16.11 -12.73
C SER A 481 41.95 -14.79 -13.42
N ALA A 482 42.77 -14.37 -14.39
CA ALA A 482 42.50 -13.29 -15.34
C ALA A 482 42.19 -13.87 -16.72
N GLU A 483 40.93 -14.22 -16.97
CA GLU A 483 40.38 -14.31 -18.34
C GLU A 483 39.86 -12.92 -18.71
N ASP A 484 40.55 -12.26 -19.66
CA ASP A 484 39.96 -11.42 -20.73
C ASP A 484 41.00 -10.47 -21.42
N VAL A 485 42.25 -10.42 -20.95
CA VAL A 485 43.39 -9.84 -21.70
C VAL A 485 44.47 -10.94 -21.82
N PRO A 486 44.97 -11.28 -23.02
CA PRO A 486 45.95 -12.36 -23.16
C PRO A 486 47.19 -12.10 -22.28
N ARG A 487 47.50 -12.99 -21.33
CA ARG A 487 48.75 -12.94 -20.53
C ARG A 487 50.05 -13.17 -21.35
N ILE A 488 49.93 -13.28 -22.68
CA ILE A 488 51.03 -13.50 -23.63
C ILE A 488 51.49 -12.16 -24.25
N ILE A 489 51.05 -11.02 -23.70
CA ILE A 489 51.49 -9.70 -24.16
C ILE A 489 52.86 -9.40 -23.55
N PRO A 490 53.88 -9.05 -24.36
CA PRO A 490 55.19 -8.64 -23.86
C PRO A 490 55.12 -7.48 -22.85
N ASN A 491 55.86 -7.55 -21.75
CA ASN A 491 55.85 -6.54 -20.66
C ASN A 491 56.44 -5.16 -21.07
N ASP A 492 56.99 -5.08 -22.29
CA ASP A 492 57.63 -3.91 -22.90
C ASP A 492 56.74 -3.18 -23.93
N ILE A 493 55.45 -3.52 -24.01
CA ILE A 493 54.51 -2.78 -24.87
C ILE A 493 54.19 -1.41 -24.27
N ASN A 494 54.44 -0.36 -25.06
CA ASN A 494 54.13 1.03 -24.71
C ASN A 494 52.76 1.50 -25.26
N SER A 495 52.14 0.76 -26.19
CA SER A 495 50.87 1.12 -26.83
C SER A 495 49.97 -0.10 -27.05
N LEU A 496 48.73 -0.04 -26.55
CA LEU A 496 47.73 -1.11 -26.66
C LEU A 496 46.42 -0.54 -27.21
N SER A 497 45.87 -1.20 -28.23
CA SER A 497 44.57 -0.86 -28.82
C SER A 497 43.65 -2.07 -28.81
N ILE A 498 42.45 -1.89 -28.25
CA ILE A 498 41.40 -2.87 -28.15
C ILE A 498 40.15 -2.30 -28.81
N VAL A 499 39.79 -2.90 -29.95
CA VAL A 499 38.67 -2.49 -30.80
C VAL A 499 37.74 -3.67 -31.04
N ASN A 500 36.43 -3.48 -30.94
CA ASN A 500 35.41 -4.53 -31.09
C ASN A 500 35.55 -5.72 -30.11
N GLY A 501 36.06 -5.46 -28.91
CA GLY A 501 36.12 -6.42 -27.82
C GLY A 501 34.72 -6.78 -27.29
N SER A 502 34.57 -8.06 -26.89
CA SER A 502 33.32 -8.64 -26.39
C SER A 502 33.22 -8.70 -24.86
N PHE A 503 34.21 -8.17 -24.12
CA PHE A 503 34.15 -8.15 -22.66
C PHE A 503 33.09 -7.14 -22.17
N PRO A 504 32.30 -7.49 -21.15
CA PRO A 504 31.17 -6.67 -20.69
C PRO A 504 31.58 -5.52 -19.74
N GLU A 505 32.75 -5.59 -19.12
CA GLU A 505 33.29 -4.61 -18.16
C GLU A 505 34.83 -4.55 -18.20
N VAL A 506 35.40 -3.40 -17.82
CA VAL A 506 36.84 -3.28 -17.51
C VAL A 506 37.00 -3.46 -15.99
N LYS A 507 37.70 -4.52 -15.59
CA LYS A 507 37.87 -4.93 -14.18
C LYS A 507 39.02 -4.20 -13.51
N GLU A 508 39.06 -4.24 -12.18
CA GLU A 508 40.17 -3.75 -11.35
C GLU A 508 41.52 -4.32 -11.82
N ALA A 509 42.53 -3.45 -11.92
CA ALA A 509 43.91 -3.79 -12.28
C ALA A 509 44.07 -4.65 -13.55
N MET A 510 43.12 -4.56 -14.50
CA MET A 510 43.06 -5.42 -15.70
C MET A 510 44.33 -5.32 -16.57
N PHE A 511 45.01 -4.18 -16.53
CA PHE A 511 46.22 -3.91 -17.32
C PHE A 511 47.51 -3.90 -16.49
N SER A 512 47.46 -4.30 -15.22
CA SER A 512 48.63 -4.28 -14.31
C SER A 512 49.84 -5.09 -14.77
N HIS A 513 49.63 -6.05 -15.68
CA HIS A 513 50.68 -6.90 -16.24
C HIS A 513 51.54 -6.20 -17.32
N ILE A 514 51.14 -5.02 -17.79
CA ILE A 514 51.85 -4.19 -18.79
C ILE A 514 52.19 -2.80 -18.21
N PRO A 515 53.05 -2.73 -17.16
CA PRO A 515 53.28 -1.49 -16.42
C PRO A 515 53.98 -0.39 -17.22
N SER A 516 54.60 -0.73 -18.36
CA SER A 516 55.30 0.21 -19.26
C SER A 516 54.35 0.94 -20.22
N LEU A 517 53.04 0.68 -20.16
CA LEU A 517 52.07 1.21 -21.12
C LEU A 517 51.95 2.74 -21.04
N GLN A 518 52.11 3.41 -22.17
CA GLN A 518 51.98 4.86 -22.33
C GLN A 518 50.69 5.26 -23.04
N LEU A 519 50.17 4.40 -23.94
CA LEU A 519 48.94 4.65 -24.69
C LEU A 519 47.98 3.46 -24.62
N LEU A 520 46.73 3.72 -24.22
CA LEU A 520 45.65 2.73 -24.21
C LEU A 520 44.43 3.25 -24.97
N LEU A 521 44.03 2.53 -26.02
CA LEU A 521 42.83 2.82 -26.83
C LEU A 521 41.78 1.71 -26.64
N LEU A 522 40.62 2.08 -26.11
CA LEU A 522 39.44 1.24 -25.93
C LEU A 522 38.27 1.80 -26.77
N ASN A 523 38.22 1.44 -28.06
CA ASN A 523 37.26 2.01 -29.01
C ASN A 523 36.22 0.98 -29.49
N SER A 524 34.95 1.38 -29.60
CA SER A 524 33.87 0.58 -30.21
C SER A 524 33.66 -0.79 -29.54
N ASN A 525 33.86 -0.84 -28.22
CA ASN A 525 33.61 -2.03 -27.42
C ASN A 525 32.20 -1.98 -26.83
N ALA A 526 31.61 -3.15 -26.57
CA ALA A 526 30.25 -3.26 -26.06
C ALA A 526 30.16 -3.21 -24.51
N PHE A 527 31.25 -2.85 -23.81
CA PHE A 527 31.22 -2.79 -22.35
C PHE A 527 30.39 -1.60 -21.84
N THR A 528 29.78 -1.83 -20.68
CA THR A 528 28.80 -0.90 -20.08
C THR A 528 29.28 -0.29 -18.76
N THR A 529 30.33 -0.87 -18.15
CA THR A 529 30.83 -0.49 -16.83
C THR A 529 32.36 -0.53 -16.81
N ILE A 530 32.97 0.45 -16.13
CA ILE A 530 34.39 0.44 -15.72
C ILE A 530 34.40 0.42 -14.20
N ARG A 531 35.06 -0.59 -13.60
CA ARG A 531 35.11 -0.74 -12.13
C ARG A 531 36.11 0.22 -11.48
N ASP A 532 36.06 0.30 -10.17
CA ASP A 532 37.10 1.00 -9.39
C ASP A 532 38.48 0.40 -9.68
N ASP A 533 39.50 1.27 -9.69
CA ASP A 533 40.90 0.90 -9.83
C ASP A 533 41.21 0.10 -11.11
N ALA A 534 40.38 0.25 -12.15
CA ALA A 534 40.46 -0.49 -13.41
C ALA A 534 41.82 -0.38 -14.14
N PHE A 535 42.43 0.80 -14.05
CA PHE A 535 43.73 1.10 -14.67
C PHE A 535 44.88 1.12 -13.65
N SER A 536 44.66 0.55 -12.46
CA SER A 536 45.72 0.41 -11.46
C SER A 536 46.88 -0.44 -11.97
N GLY A 537 48.10 -0.07 -11.61
CA GLY A 537 49.33 -0.70 -12.10
C GLY A 537 49.88 -0.12 -13.41
N LEU A 538 49.32 0.97 -13.93
CA LEU A 538 49.81 1.70 -15.11
C LEU A 538 50.41 3.07 -14.73
N PRO A 539 51.58 3.12 -14.08
CA PRO A 539 52.15 4.37 -13.58
C PRO A 539 52.59 5.34 -14.68
N HIS A 540 52.88 4.84 -15.89
CA HIS A 540 53.43 5.61 -17.01
C HIS A 540 52.41 5.94 -18.11
N LEU A 541 51.12 5.72 -17.86
CA LEU A 541 50.08 5.92 -18.86
C LEU A 541 49.85 7.40 -19.11
N GLU A 542 50.15 7.87 -20.32
CA GLU A 542 50.02 9.27 -20.74
C GLU A 542 48.74 9.52 -21.56
N TYR A 543 48.30 8.53 -22.35
CA TYR A 543 47.17 8.65 -23.27
C TYR A 543 46.14 7.55 -23.02
N LEU A 544 44.91 7.93 -22.66
CA LEU A 544 43.79 7.00 -22.44
C LEU A 544 42.58 7.44 -23.26
N PHE A 545 42.24 6.65 -24.27
CA PHE A 545 41.13 6.93 -25.17
C PHE A 545 40.07 5.86 -25.05
N ILE A 546 38.95 6.19 -24.41
CA ILE A 546 37.80 5.31 -24.23
C ILE A 546 36.66 5.91 -25.03
N GLU A 547 36.47 5.45 -26.27
CA GLU A 547 35.57 6.13 -27.21
C GLU A 547 34.53 5.18 -27.82
N SER A 548 33.34 5.72 -28.12
CA SER A 548 32.28 4.99 -28.85
C SER A 548 31.83 3.68 -28.18
N ASN A 549 31.83 3.63 -26.84
CA ASN A 549 31.28 2.51 -26.06
C ASN A 549 29.88 2.84 -25.52
N LYS A 550 29.34 2.04 -24.58
CA LYS A 550 27.98 2.21 -24.02
C LYS A 550 27.99 2.42 -22.51
N ILE A 551 28.85 3.31 -22.03
CA ILE A 551 29.07 3.58 -20.62
C ILE A 551 28.08 4.65 -20.16
N GLU A 552 27.03 4.27 -19.43
CA GLU A 552 26.07 5.24 -18.92
C GLU A 552 26.58 5.99 -17.67
N THR A 553 27.37 5.31 -16.83
CA THR A 553 27.97 5.86 -15.59
C THR A 553 29.35 5.26 -15.33
N THR A 554 30.26 6.02 -14.74
CA THR A 554 31.57 5.54 -14.24
C THR A 554 31.62 5.54 -12.72
N SER A 555 32.58 4.83 -12.12
CA SER A 555 32.80 4.83 -10.67
C SER A 555 33.80 5.91 -10.24
N ARG A 556 33.71 6.37 -8.98
CA ARG A 556 34.55 7.46 -8.43
C ARG A 556 36.05 7.17 -8.55
N TYR A 557 36.46 5.91 -8.37
CA TYR A 557 37.86 5.52 -8.35
C TYR A 557 38.32 4.89 -9.68
N THR A 558 37.61 5.15 -10.77
CA THR A 558 37.94 4.57 -12.09
C THR A 558 39.36 4.91 -12.55
N PHE A 559 39.79 6.18 -12.42
CA PHE A 559 41.09 6.67 -12.89
C PHE A 559 42.11 6.87 -11.77
N ARG A 560 41.90 6.20 -10.63
CA ARG A 560 42.75 6.37 -9.46
C ARG A 560 44.20 6.01 -9.79
N GLY A 561 45.13 6.84 -9.34
CA GLY A 561 46.57 6.59 -9.49
C GLY A 561 47.18 6.91 -10.87
N LEU A 562 46.40 7.36 -11.87
CA LEU A 562 46.92 7.75 -13.20
C LEU A 562 47.51 9.17 -13.21
N ARG A 563 48.57 9.38 -12.43
CA ARG A 563 49.16 10.72 -12.21
C ARG A 563 49.88 11.31 -13.42
N ASP A 564 50.40 10.46 -14.30
CA ASP A 564 51.14 10.85 -15.51
C ASP A 564 50.20 11.04 -16.73
N LEU A 565 48.88 10.86 -16.56
CA LEU A 565 47.93 10.94 -17.67
C LEU A 565 47.78 12.37 -18.17
N THR A 566 48.10 12.58 -19.44
CA THR A 566 48.06 13.90 -20.09
C THR A 566 46.82 14.07 -20.98
N HIS A 567 46.35 13.01 -21.64
CA HIS A 567 45.18 13.07 -22.53
C HIS A 567 44.16 11.99 -22.18
N LEU A 568 42.93 12.40 -21.85
CA LEU A 568 41.82 11.52 -21.57
C LEU A 568 40.67 11.80 -22.54
N SER A 569 40.21 10.80 -23.28
CA SER A 569 38.99 10.88 -24.07
C SER A 569 37.92 9.92 -23.54
N LEU A 570 36.74 10.46 -23.26
CA LEU A 570 35.51 9.73 -22.94
C LEU A 570 34.42 10.00 -23.99
N ALA A 571 34.81 10.35 -25.21
CA ALA A 571 33.88 10.78 -26.25
C ALA A 571 32.92 9.65 -26.70
N ASN A 572 31.67 10.01 -27.00
CA ASN A 572 30.66 9.14 -27.59
C ASN A 572 30.30 7.87 -26.78
N ASN A 573 30.33 7.93 -25.44
CA ASN A 573 30.03 6.76 -24.58
C ASN A 573 28.59 6.71 -24.03
N ASN A 574 27.74 7.70 -24.32
CA ASN A 574 26.39 7.89 -23.74
C ASN A 574 26.37 8.15 -22.22
N ILE A 575 27.43 8.76 -21.68
CA ILE A 575 27.52 9.05 -20.25
C ILE A 575 26.42 10.06 -19.86
N LYS A 576 25.65 9.72 -18.83
CA LYS A 576 24.59 10.59 -18.28
C LYS A 576 25.08 11.43 -17.10
N ALA A 577 25.96 10.89 -16.27
CA ALA A 577 26.55 11.61 -15.16
C ALA A 577 27.96 11.06 -14.86
N LEU A 578 28.87 11.94 -14.44
CA LEU A 578 30.19 11.57 -13.93
C LEU A 578 30.20 11.72 -12.41
N PRO A 579 30.75 10.75 -11.65
CA PRO A 579 30.82 10.81 -10.19
C PRO A 579 31.79 11.89 -9.71
N ARG A 580 31.48 12.50 -8.57
CA ARG A 580 32.32 13.53 -7.94
C ARG A 580 33.73 13.00 -7.65
N ASP A 581 34.74 13.82 -7.91
CA ASP A 581 36.17 13.55 -7.69
C ASP A 581 36.75 12.46 -8.60
N LEU A 582 36.09 12.13 -9.71
CA LEU A 582 36.60 11.20 -10.73
C LEU A 582 38.00 11.57 -11.25
N PHE A 583 38.33 12.87 -11.27
CA PHE A 583 39.58 13.41 -11.80
C PHE A 583 40.58 13.82 -10.72
N ILE A 584 40.40 13.39 -9.46
CA ILE A 584 41.16 13.90 -8.32
C ILE A 584 42.66 13.61 -8.39
N ASP A 585 43.07 12.48 -8.98
CA ASP A 585 44.47 12.05 -9.08
C ASP A 585 45.11 12.35 -10.46
N LEU A 586 44.41 13.07 -11.35
CA LEU A 586 44.87 13.37 -12.72
C LEU A 586 45.67 14.68 -12.79
N ASP A 587 46.77 14.74 -12.04
CA ASP A 587 47.57 15.96 -11.84
C ASP A 587 48.22 16.49 -13.15
N SER A 588 48.52 15.61 -14.09
CA SER A 588 49.21 15.94 -15.36
C SER A 588 48.26 16.18 -16.55
N LEU A 589 46.94 16.24 -16.33
CA LEU A 589 45.96 16.29 -17.40
C LEU A 589 46.02 17.61 -18.20
N ILE A 590 46.26 17.49 -19.50
CA ILE A 590 46.35 18.60 -20.45
C ILE A 590 45.09 18.68 -21.32
N GLU A 591 44.53 17.54 -21.76
CA GLU A 591 43.36 17.50 -22.64
C GLU A 591 42.31 16.50 -22.15
N LEU A 592 41.04 16.94 -22.15
CA LEU A 592 39.88 16.12 -21.82
C LEU A 592 38.79 16.24 -22.90
N ASP A 593 38.43 15.13 -23.53
CA ASP A 593 37.31 15.08 -24.49
C ASP A 593 36.08 14.39 -23.86
N LEU A 594 34.96 15.11 -23.82
CA LEU A 594 33.67 14.65 -23.30
C LEU A 594 32.55 14.74 -24.36
N ARG A 595 32.88 15.04 -25.62
CA ARG A 595 31.87 15.23 -26.69
C ARG A 595 31.04 13.98 -26.95
N GLY A 596 29.82 14.18 -27.43
CA GLY A 596 28.92 13.08 -27.81
C GLY A 596 28.36 12.26 -26.65
N ASN A 597 28.44 12.76 -25.42
CA ASN A 597 27.77 12.17 -24.25
C ASN A 597 26.39 12.81 -24.00
N MET A 598 25.59 12.18 -23.13
CA MET A 598 24.19 12.52 -22.87
C MET A 598 24.01 13.07 -21.45
N LEU A 599 24.82 14.06 -21.07
CA LEU A 599 24.90 14.52 -19.69
C LEU A 599 23.60 15.15 -19.18
N GLU A 600 23.12 14.66 -18.04
CA GLU A 600 22.04 15.24 -17.26
C GLU A 600 22.63 16.32 -16.34
N CYS A 601 22.40 17.58 -16.70
CA CYS A 601 22.89 18.76 -15.98
C CYS A 601 22.01 19.10 -14.78
N ASP A 602 21.86 18.13 -13.87
CA ASP A 602 21.27 18.30 -12.55
C ASP A 602 22.35 18.50 -11.48
N CYS A 603 21.98 18.41 -10.20
CA CYS A 603 22.89 18.61 -9.08
C CYS A 603 24.11 17.70 -9.04
N ARG A 604 24.05 16.51 -9.65
CA ARG A 604 25.19 15.60 -9.77
C ARG A 604 26.26 16.14 -10.72
N ALA A 605 25.89 17.02 -11.66
CA ALA A 605 26.84 17.68 -12.56
C ALA A 605 27.49 18.94 -11.96
N LYS A 606 27.07 19.37 -10.75
CA LYS A 606 27.59 20.59 -10.10
C LYS A 606 29.12 20.56 -9.95
N TRP A 607 29.68 19.44 -9.48
CA TRP A 607 31.12 19.31 -9.30
C TRP A 607 31.88 19.43 -10.63
N LEU A 608 31.34 18.84 -11.71
CA LEU A 608 31.96 18.87 -13.04
C LEU A 608 31.95 20.29 -13.60
N MET A 609 30.83 21.01 -13.46
CA MET A 609 30.75 22.43 -13.80
C MET A 609 31.80 23.27 -13.05
N THR A 610 31.95 23.04 -11.73
CA THR A 610 32.96 23.74 -10.92
C THR A 610 34.39 23.37 -11.33
N TRP A 611 34.63 22.09 -11.62
CA TRP A 611 35.92 21.60 -12.10
C TRP A 611 36.28 22.19 -13.47
N LEU A 612 35.34 22.27 -14.42
CA LEU A 612 35.55 22.89 -15.74
C LEU A 612 35.96 24.37 -15.67
N LYS A 613 35.52 25.09 -14.64
CA LYS A 613 35.87 26.50 -14.42
C LYS A 613 37.24 26.69 -13.76
N SER A 614 37.77 25.66 -13.12
CA SER A 614 39.00 25.73 -12.32
C SER A 614 40.17 24.93 -12.89
N THR A 615 39.90 23.99 -13.80
CA THR A 615 40.93 23.17 -14.44
C THR A 615 41.77 23.99 -15.42
N ASN A 616 43.06 23.62 -15.51
CA ASN A 616 43.98 24.15 -16.52
C ASN A 616 43.98 23.30 -17.81
N ALA A 617 43.30 22.15 -17.81
CA ALA A 617 43.19 21.28 -18.97
C ALA A 617 42.30 21.93 -20.06
N THR A 618 42.65 21.71 -21.33
CA THR A 618 41.80 22.04 -22.46
C THR A 618 40.66 21.02 -22.53
N VAL A 619 39.42 21.47 -22.34
CA VAL A 619 38.25 20.59 -22.35
C VAL A 619 37.34 20.93 -23.53
N SER A 620 36.91 19.90 -24.24
CA SER A 620 35.92 20.02 -25.33
C SER A 620 34.58 20.62 -24.85
N ASP A 621 33.79 21.19 -25.76
CA ASP A 621 32.47 21.74 -25.41
C ASP A 621 31.50 20.68 -24.88
N VAL A 622 31.08 20.86 -23.63
CA VAL A 622 30.14 19.97 -22.94
C VAL A 622 28.74 20.56 -22.98
N PHE A 623 27.81 19.88 -23.66
CA PHE A 623 26.40 20.28 -23.76
C PHE A 623 25.50 19.40 -22.91
N CYS A 624 24.48 20.02 -22.31
CA CYS A 624 23.47 19.34 -21.52
C CYS A 624 22.45 18.62 -22.42
N ALA A 625 22.18 17.35 -22.16
CA ALA A 625 21.13 16.59 -22.83
C ALA A 625 19.77 16.67 -22.10
N GLY A 626 19.80 16.89 -20.79
CA GLY A 626 18.64 17.13 -19.93
C GLY A 626 19.05 17.81 -18.61
N PRO A 627 18.11 18.14 -17.72
CA PRO A 627 16.65 18.17 -17.92
C PRO A 627 16.21 19.15 -19.03
N ASP A 628 14.94 19.11 -19.46
CA ASP A 628 14.45 19.80 -20.67
C ASP A 628 14.73 21.31 -20.71
N ASP A 629 14.74 21.96 -19.55
CA ASP A 629 15.06 23.37 -19.34
C ASP A 629 16.57 23.68 -19.49
N MET A 630 17.42 22.68 -19.35
CA MET A 630 18.88 22.76 -19.51
C MET A 630 19.37 22.23 -20.85
N LYS A 631 18.53 21.50 -21.59
CA LYS A 631 18.88 20.86 -22.86
C LYS A 631 19.47 21.85 -23.87
N GLY A 632 20.63 21.51 -24.44
CA GLY A 632 21.35 22.31 -25.44
C GLY A 632 22.19 23.45 -24.87
N LYS A 633 22.13 23.73 -23.56
CA LYS A 633 23.02 24.71 -22.92
C LYS A 633 24.42 24.10 -22.70
N ARG A 634 25.45 24.93 -22.76
CA ARG A 634 26.83 24.54 -22.46
C ARG A 634 27.04 24.53 -20.94
N LEU A 635 27.55 23.42 -20.40
CA LEU A 635 27.70 23.22 -18.95
C LEU A 635 28.58 24.30 -18.30
N ASN A 636 29.63 24.75 -18.98
CA ASN A 636 30.55 25.78 -18.45
C ASN A 636 29.90 27.16 -18.32
N ASP A 637 28.88 27.45 -19.13
CA ASP A 637 28.19 28.75 -19.17
C ASP A 637 27.06 28.82 -18.12
N LEU A 638 26.78 27.74 -17.39
CA LEU A 638 25.74 27.70 -16.37
C LEU A 638 26.21 28.46 -15.11
N ALA A 639 25.37 29.40 -14.67
CA ALA A 639 25.57 30.17 -13.44
C ALA A 639 24.90 29.52 -12.19
N SER A 640 23.85 28.69 -12.38
CA SER A 640 22.82 28.47 -11.36
C SER A 640 22.74 27.07 -10.73
N LEU A 641 23.62 26.12 -11.03
CA LEU A 641 23.63 24.83 -10.31
C LEU A 641 24.00 24.97 -8.82
N HIS A 642 24.42 26.15 -8.36
CA HIS A 642 25.03 26.32 -7.05
C HIS A 642 24.03 26.34 -5.87
N ASN A 643 22.85 26.93 -6.05
CA ASN A 643 21.89 27.20 -4.96
C ASN A 643 20.74 26.18 -4.85
N ASP A 644 20.48 25.37 -5.90
CA ASP A 644 19.30 24.50 -5.97
C ASP A 644 19.56 23.05 -5.54
N CYS A 645 20.80 22.72 -5.17
CA CYS A 645 21.19 21.36 -4.81
C CYS A 645 21.01 21.01 -3.34
N ILE A 646 20.45 21.92 -2.56
CA ILE A 646 20.09 21.64 -1.19
C ILE A 646 18.59 21.34 -1.15
N SER A 647 18.24 20.08 -0.94
CA SER A 647 16.89 19.63 -0.63
C SER A 647 16.73 19.36 0.86
N THR A 648 15.59 18.80 1.24
CA THR A 648 15.26 18.42 2.62
C THR A 648 14.62 17.05 2.62
N ASP A 649 14.47 16.43 3.78
CA ASP A 649 13.66 15.23 3.94
C ASP A 649 13.06 15.09 5.34
N PHE A 650 12.06 14.24 5.49
CA PHE A 650 11.45 13.86 6.76
C PHE A 650 11.79 12.41 7.09
N VAL A 651 12.68 12.19 8.06
CA VAL A 651 13.12 10.84 8.47
C VAL A 651 12.47 10.48 9.80
N LEU A 652 12.03 9.23 9.94
CA LEU A 652 11.46 8.78 11.22
C LEU A 652 12.56 8.82 12.30
N HIS A 653 12.36 9.65 13.32
CA HIS A 653 13.28 9.84 14.43
C HIS A 653 12.93 8.93 15.61
N GLN A 654 11.68 8.97 16.06
CA GLN A 654 11.20 8.22 17.22
C GLN A 654 9.74 7.81 17.03
N SER A 655 9.33 6.71 17.67
CA SER A 655 7.93 6.28 17.76
C SER A 655 7.52 6.23 19.22
N VAL A 656 6.44 6.93 19.56
CA VAL A 656 5.85 6.91 20.91
C VAL A 656 4.74 5.87 20.91
N GLY A 657 4.86 4.86 21.78
CA GLY A 657 3.99 3.69 21.86
C GLY A 657 2.61 3.96 22.45
N ALA A 658 1.91 4.97 21.94
CA ALA A 658 0.54 5.32 22.34
C ALA A 658 -0.25 5.86 21.14
N GLU A 659 -1.53 5.46 21.08
CA GLU A 659 -2.51 6.10 20.20
C GLU A 659 -2.85 7.48 20.77
N SER A 660 -2.99 8.47 19.90
CA SER A 660 -3.15 9.87 20.26
C SER A 660 -4.12 10.60 19.32
N LEU A 661 -4.76 11.66 19.82
CA LEU A 661 -5.70 12.49 19.06
C LEU A 661 -5.16 13.88 18.71
N SER A 662 -4.42 14.50 19.62
CA SER A 662 -3.85 15.83 19.43
C SER A 662 -2.48 15.92 20.08
N VAL A 663 -1.65 16.81 19.54
CA VAL A 663 -0.31 17.11 20.02
C VAL A 663 -0.15 18.62 20.02
N ASP A 664 0.31 19.16 21.13
CA ASP A 664 0.59 20.58 21.33
C ASP A 664 2.02 20.76 21.85
N THR A 665 2.63 21.91 21.59
CA THR A 665 4.02 22.20 21.96
C THR A 665 4.10 23.50 22.74
N PHE A 666 4.98 23.55 23.74
CA PHE A 666 5.28 24.76 24.48
C PHE A 666 6.74 24.80 24.91
N SER A 667 7.26 26.01 25.09
CA SER A 667 8.62 26.23 25.58
C SER A 667 8.55 26.86 26.96
N TYR A 668 9.36 26.36 27.89
CA TYR A 668 9.42 26.86 29.26
C TYR A 668 10.84 26.77 29.80
N LYS A 669 11.36 27.87 30.35
CA LYS A 669 12.74 27.97 30.86
C LYS A 669 13.79 27.43 29.89
N ASP A 670 13.69 27.81 28.62
CA ASP A 670 14.55 27.40 27.50
C ASP A 670 14.49 25.91 27.10
N ASP A 671 13.63 25.11 27.75
CA ASP A 671 13.35 23.73 27.33
C ASP A 671 12.06 23.61 26.51
N VAL A 672 12.00 22.56 25.69
CA VAL A 672 10.89 22.28 24.77
C VAL A 672 10.09 21.09 25.27
N TYR A 673 8.79 21.31 25.42
CA TYR A 673 7.84 20.32 25.90
C TYR A 673 6.74 20.05 24.88
N VAL A 674 6.23 18.82 24.90
CA VAL A 674 5.17 18.35 24.01
C VAL A 674 4.08 17.70 24.83
N ALA A 675 2.84 18.18 24.72
CA ALA A 675 1.66 17.60 25.36
C ALA A 675 0.88 16.77 24.33
N ILE A 676 0.65 15.49 24.64
CA ILE A 676 0.00 14.52 23.75
C ILE A 676 -1.28 14.01 24.41
N ALA A 677 -2.43 14.24 23.77
CA ALA A 677 -3.69 13.67 24.20
C ALA A 677 -3.76 12.19 23.78
N ALA A 678 -3.60 11.28 24.73
CA ALA A 678 -3.58 9.84 24.51
C ALA A 678 -4.83 9.18 25.14
N PRO A 679 -5.93 9.02 24.39
CA PRO A 679 -7.18 8.48 24.93
C PRO A 679 -7.06 7.01 25.36
N SER A 680 -6.22 6.22 24.69
CA SER A 680 -6.03 4.79 24.97
C SER A 680 -5.34 4.53 26.30
N THR A 681 -4.47 5.45 26.73
CA THR A 681 -3.75 5.40 28.01
C THR A 681 -4.40 6.27 29.09
N GLU A 682 -5.56 6.88 28.79
CA GLU A 682 -6.29 7.77 29.69
C GLU A 682 -5.40 8.86 30.31
N CYS A 683 -4.50 9.45 29.52
CA CYS A 683 -3.65 10.53 29.99
C CYS A 683 -3.25 11.54 28.91
N CYS A 684 -2.96 12.76 29.37
CA CYS A 684 -2.22 13.75 28.62
C CYS A 684 -0.75 13.53 28.94
N MET A 685 -0.01 12.96 28.00
CA MET A 685 1.41 12.69 28.18
C MET A 685 2.19 13.97 27.91
N VAL A 686 2.92 14.47 28.90
CA VAL A 686 3.85 15.59 28.74
C VAL A 686 5.24 14.99 28.54
N MET A 687 5.88 15.37 27.45
CA MET A 687 7.24 14.97 27.09
C MET A 687 8.16 16.17 27.08
N GLU A 688 9.44 15.94 27.32
CA GLU A 688 10.51 16.93 27.33
C GLU A 688 11.62 16.49 26.36
N TRP A 689 12.27 17.46 25.72
CA TRP A 689 13.46 17.21 24.91
C TRP A 689 14.70 16.92 25.78
N ASP A 690 15.32 15.76 25.60
CA ASP A 690 16.57 15.42 26.27
C ASP A 690 17.77 15.83 25.40
N HIS A 691 18.50 16.87 25.83
CA HIS A 691 19.67 17.39 25.12
C HIS A 691 20.87 16.43 25.09
N ILE A 692 20.90 15.40 25.94
CA ILE A 692 21.99 14.40 26.01
C ILE A 692 21.66 13.22 25.12
N GLU A 693 20.49 12.61 25.31
CA GLU A 693 20.06 11.44 24.51
C GLU A 693 19.54 11.82 23.12
N MET A 694 19.30 13.11 22.88
CA MET A 694 18.81 13.64 21.61
C MET A 694 17.47 13.01 21.19
N ASN A 695 16.58 12.79 22.16
CA ASN A 695 15.26 12.18 22.02
C ASN A 695 14.21 12.92 22.87
N PHE A 696 12.93 12.58 22.69
CA PHE A 696 11.86 13.05 23.59
C PHE A 696 11.58 12.02 24.67
N ARG A 697 11.69 12.43 25.93
CA ARG A 697 11.43 11.60 27.12
C ARG A 697 10.11 11.98 27.79
N SER A 698 9.49 11.05 28.49
CA SER A 698 8.30 11.35 29.30
C SER A 698 8.71 12.22 30.50
N TYR A 699 7.96 13.30 30.71
CA TYR A 699 8.16 14.26 31.80
C TYR A 699 7.09 14.09 32.89
N ASP A 700 5.81 14.14 32.50
CA ASP A 700 4.68 13.97 33.42
C ASP A 700 3.47 13.39 32.66
N ASN A 701 2.50 12.81 33.38
CA ASN A 701 1.28 12.25 32.81
C ASN A 701 0.05 12.77 33.58
N ILE A 702 -0.73 13.64 32.94
CA ILE A 702 -1.98 14.15 33.52
C ILE A 702 -3.09 13.15 33.23
N THR A 703 -3.58 12.44 34.25
CA THR A 703 -4.61 11.41 34.09
C THR A 703 -5.98 12.00 33.77
N GLY A 704 -6.72 11.35 32.87
CA GLY A 704 -8.06 11.77 32.46
C GLY A 704 -8.79 10.75 31.58
N GLN A 705 -10.12 10.70 31.68
CA GLN A 705 -10.96 9.76 30.95
C GLN A 705 -11.27 10.25 29.53
N SER A 706 -10.86 9.48 28.52
CA SER A 706 -11.13 9.79 27.09
C SER A 706 -10.76 11.22 26.71
N ILE A 707 -9.50 11.57 26.95
CA ILE A 707 -8.94 12.88 26.61
C ILE A 707 -8.89 13.05 25.09
N VAL A 708 -9.41 14.17 24.61
CA VAL A 708 -9.47 14.53 23.18
C VAL A 708 -8.44 15.60 22.83
N GLY A 709 -8.25 16.56 23.74
CA GLY A 709 -7.42 17.74 23.54
C GLY A 709 -6.54 18.03 24.74
N CYS A 710 -5.26 18.29 24.49
CA CYS A 710 -4.33 18.88 25.44
C CYS A 710 -3.78 20.17 24.84
N LYS A 711 -4.20 21.33 25.35
CA LYS A 711 -3.73 22.64 24.87
C LYS A 711 -2.99 23.35 26.00
N SER A 712 -1.75 23.73 25.74
CA SER A 712 -0.91 24.44 26.70
C SER A 712 -1.05 25.95 26.53
N VAL A 713 -0.97 26.69 27.64
CA VAL A 713 -1.00 28.15 27.68
C VAL A 713 -0.03 28.63 28.76
N ILE A 714 0.76 29.65 28.44
CA ILE A 714 1.69 30.28 29.39
C ILE A 714 1.19 31.68 29.73
N ILE A 715 0.87 31.91 31.00
CA ILE A 715 0.36 33.19 31.50
C ILE A 715 1.22 33.59 32.70
N ASP A 716 1.82 34.77 32.65
CA ASP A 716 2.67 35.32 33.71
C ASP A 716 3.74 34.32 34.22
N ASP A 717 4.44 33.68 33.28
CA ASP A 717 5.48 32.66 33.52
C ASP A 717 4.99 31.38 34.24
N GLN A 718 3.68 31.13 34.20
CA GLN A 718 3.05 29.92 34.72
C GLN A 718 2.46 29.10 33.57
N ILE A 719 2.68 27.79 33.61
CA ILE A 719 2.20 26.86 32.59
C ILE A 719 0.86 26.28 33.01
N PHE A 720 -0.10 26.36 32.11
CA PHE A 720 -1.40 25.71 32.22
C PHE A 720 -1.59 24.73 31.08
N VAL A 721 -2.24 23.59 31.36
CA VAL A 721 -2.67 22.62 30.35
C VAL A 721 -4.17 22.42 30.47
N ILE A 722 -4.89 22.80 29.42
CA ILE A 722 -6.33 22.61 29.28
C ILE A 722 -6.55 21.20 28.72
N VAL A 723 -7.23 20.37 29.49
CA VAL A 723 -7.49 18.96 29.18
C VAL A 723 -8.97 18.78 28.89
N ALA A 724 -9.31 18.63 27.61
CA ALA A 724 -10.68 18.36 27.17
C ALA A 724 -10.97 16.86 27.16
N GLN A 725 -12.11 16.49 27.74
CA GLN A 725 -12.50 15.09 27.98
C GLN A 725 -13.93 14.82 27.55
N LEU A 726 -14.17 13.64 26.97
CA LEU A 726 -15.53 13.19 26.67
C LEU A 726 -16.30 12.73 27.92
N PHE A 727 -15.59 12.24 28.93
CA PHE A 727 -16.17 11.73 30.18
C PHE A 727 -15.47 12.37 31.38
N GLY A 728 -16.19 12.50 32.50
CA GLY A 728 -15.60 13.05 33.74
C GLY A 728 -15.43 14.57 33.77
N GLY A 729 -15.90 15.30 32.75
CA GLY A 729 -15.78 16.76 32.64
C GLY A 729 -14.37 17.21 32.23
N SER A 730 -14.23 18.36 31.58
CA SER A 730 -12.92 18.89 31.18
C SER A 730 -12.29 19.69 32.32
N HIS A 731 -10.96 19.75 32.39
CA HIS A 731 -10.22 20.38 33.51
C HIS A 731 -9.03 21.20 33.01
N ILE A 732 -8.58 22.14 33.83
CA ILE A 732 -7.35 22.91 33.64
C ILE A 732 -6.36 22.49 34.71
N TYR A 733 -5.14 22.19 34.31
CA TYR A 733 -4.04 21.85 35.18
C TYR A 733 -3.00 22.96 35.17
N LYS A 734 -2.34 23.18 36.31
CA LYS A 734 -1.26 24.15 36.48
C LYS A 734 0.01 23.41 36.87
N PHE A 735 1.14 23.80 36.29
CA PHE A 735 2.43 23.28 36.68
C PHE A 735 2.82 23.78 38.09
N ASP A 736 3.14 22.85 38.99
CA ASP A 736 3.66 23.13 40.33
C ASP A 736 5.17 22.88 40.32
N GLU A 737 5.96 23.96 40.34
CA GLU A 737 7.43 23.87 40.33
C GLU A 737 7.98 23.08 41.52
N ALA A 738 7.37 23.21 42.71
CA ALA A 738 7.87 22.57 43.92
C ALA A 738 7.70 21.04 43.88
N GLN A 739 6.68 20.57 43.16
CA GLN A 739 6.41 19.14 42.96
C GLN A 739 6.89 18.62 41.60
N SER A 740 7.35 19.51 40.71
CA SER A 740 7.74 19.21 39.33
C SER A 740 6.70 18.37 38.59
N LYS A 741 5.42 18.75 38.74
CA LYS A 741 4.29 18.05 38.10
C LYS A 741 3.10 18.98 37.89
N PHE A 742 2.17 18.56 37.04
CA PHE A 742 0.90 19.24 36.84
C PHE A 742 -0.12 18.84 37.90
N THR A 743 -0.75 19.85 38.49
CA THR A 743 -1.82 19.68 39.49
C THR A 743 -3.11 20.29 38.99
N LYS A 744 -4.25 19.67 39.33
CA LYS A 744 -5.56 20.16 38.90
C LYS A 744 -5.79 21.55 39.48
N PHE A 745 -5.99 22.53 38.61
CA PHE A 745 -6.17 23.93 38.95
C PHE A 745 -7.64 24.35 38.93
N GLN A 746 -8.39 23.92 37.92
CA GLN A 746 -9.79 24.34 37.75
C GLN A 746 -10.62 23.27 37.01
N ASP A 747 -11.89 23.11 37.40
CA ASP A 747 -12.91 22.39 36.63
C ASP A 747 -13.55 23.29 35.56
N ILE A 748 -13.74 22.75 34.35
CA ILE A 748 -14.50 23.43 33.29
C ILE A 748 -15.99 23.06 33.43
N GLU A 749 -16.86 24.05 33.28
CA GLU A 749 -18.30 23.89 33.50
C GLU A 749 -18.94 22.85 32.55
N VAL A 750 -19.37 21.72 33.11
CA VAL A 750 -19.89 20.56 32.35
C VAL A 750 -21.27 20.84 31.72
N THR A 751 -22.01 21.84 32.22
CA THR A 751 -23.36 22.16 31.73
C THR A 751 -23.38 22.63 30.28
N LYS A 752 -22.27 23.21 29.80
CA LYS A 752 -22.15 23.79 28.45
C LYS A 752 -21.39 22.90 27.47
N ILE A 753 -20.43 22.11 27.97
CA ILE A 753 -19.58 21.25 27.15
C ILE A 753 -20.03 19.79 27.30
N SER A 754 -20.45 19.20 26.18
CA SER A 754 -20.94 17.83 26.08
C SER A 754 -19.96 16.91 25.36
N LYS A 755 -19.46 17.29 24.18
CA LYS A 755 -18.53 16.48 23.38
C LYS A 755 -17.44 17.35 22.76
N PRO A 756 -16.46 17.78 23.58
CA PRO A 756 -15.36 18.59 23.08
C PRO A 756 -14.61 17.82 21.99
N ASN A 757 -14.28 18.52 20.89
CA ASN A 757 -13.56 17.94 19.76
C ASN A 757 -12.24 18.63 19.47
N ASP A 758 -12.18 19.94 19.71
CA ASP A 758 -10.99 20.77 19.46
C ASP A 758 -10.87 21.89 20.51
N ILE A 759 -9.65 22.37 20.72
CA ILE A 759 -9.32 23.47 21.63
C ILE A 759 -8.37 24.44 20.92
N GLU A 760 -8.78 25.71 20.84
CA GLU A 760 -7.92 26.76 20.30
C GLU A 760 -7.72 27.87 21.34
N ALA A 761 -6.47 28.29 21.54
CA ALA A 761 -6.09 29.25 22.56
C ALA A 761 -5.39 30.45 21.91
N PHE A 762 -5.80 31.66 22.28
CA PHE A 762 -5.37 32.87 21.61
C PHE A 762 -5.50 34.11 22.51
N GLN A 763 -4.87 35.21 22.08
CA GLN A 763 -4.93 36.50 22.76
C GLN A 763 -5.65 37.54 21.91
N ILE A 764 -6.41 38.41 22.56
CA ILE A 764 -6.95 39.64 21.96
C ILE A 764 -6.47 40.81 22.83
N GLY A 765 -5.46 41.55 22.35
CA GLY A 765 -4.76 42.51 23.20
C GLY A 765 -3.93 41.80 24.27
N SER A 766 -4.09 42.18 25.53
CA SER A 766 -3.44 41.54 26.68
C SER A 766 -4.24 40.37 27.28
N GLU A 767 -5.47 40.15 26.80
CA GLU A 767 -6.40 39.22 27.41
C GLU A 767 -6.30 37.83 26.76
N TRP A 768 -6.18 36.80 27.60
CA TRP A 768 -6.16 35.41 27.18
C TRP A 768 -7.55 34.80 27.04
N PHE A 769 -7.74 34.06 25.97
CA PHE A 769 -8.95 33.29 25.69
C PHE A 769 -8.59 31.88 25.23
N PHE A 770 -9.52 30.95 25.45
CA PHE A 770 -9.56 29.72 24.67
C PHE A 770 -11.00 29.38 24.31
N VAL A 771 -11.19 28.66 23.22
CA VAL A 771 -12.48 28.11 22.81
C VAL A 771 -12.40 26.59 22.80
N ILE A 772 -13.47 25.94 23.25
CA ILE A 772 -13.68 24.51 23.05
C ILE A 772 -14.77 24.36 21.99
N ALA A 773 -14.44 23.74 20.87
CA ALA A 773 -15.42 23.36 19.86
C ALA A 773 -16.16 22.10 20.31
N ASP A 774 -17.50 22.14 20.30
CA ASP A 774 -18.34 21.03 20.74
C ASP A 774 -19.05 20.34 19.55
N SER A 775 -18.80 19.04 19.41
CA SER A 775 -19.35 18.21 18.33
C SER A 775 -20.75 17.66 18.63
N SER A 776 -21.30 17.93 19.82
CA SER A 776 -22.66 17.59 20.23
C SER A 776 -23.61 18.74 19.92
N LYS A 777 -24.83 18.40 19.49
CA LYS A 777 -25.91 19.40 19.38
C LYS A 777 -26.40 19.92 20.73
N ALA A 778 -26.16 19.16 21.81
CA ALA A 778 -26.57 19.53 23.16
C ALA A 778 -25.50 20.35 23.88
N GLY A 779 -24.24 20.27 23.43
CA GLY A 779 -23.18 21.14 23.90
C GLY A 779 -23.15 22.43 23.09
N LEU A 780 -22.45 23.43 23.62
CA LEU A 780 -22.24 24.71 22.99
C LEU A 780 -20.75 24.96 22.88
N SER A 781 -20.27 25.27 21.67
CA SER A 781 -18.90 25.76 21.50
C SER A 781 -18.74 27.03 22.34
N THR A 782 -17.83 27.00 23.32
CA THR A 782 -17.79 28.02 24.37
C THR A 782 -16.42 28.64 24.46
N LEU A 783 -16.40 29.97 24.41
CA LEU A 783 -15.25 30.81 24.66
C LEU A 783 -15.11 31.05 26.17
N TYR A 784 -13.89 30.87 26.66
CA TYR A 784 -13.48 31.12 28.04
C TYR A 784 -12.48 32.26 28.07
N LYS A 785 -12.58 33.10 29.11
CA LYS A 785 -11.72 34.28 29.30
C LYS A 785 -10.96 34.17 30.63
N TRP A 786 -9.69 34.53 30.60
CA TRP A 786 -8.85 34.66 31.81
C TRP A 786 -9.24 35.89 32.65
N ASN A 787 -9.24 35.75 33.98
CA ASN A 787 -9.51 36.86 34.92
C ASN A 787 -8.60 36.85 36.16
N ASP A 788 -7.33 36.51 35.99
CA ASP A 788 -6.28 36.38 37.03
C ASP A 788 -6.44 35.19 37.99
N LYS A 789 -7.67 34.68 38.15
CA LYS A 789 -7.95 33.51 39.02
C LYS A 789 -8.16 32.22 38.24
N GLY A 790 -8.44 32.30 36.95
CA GLY A 790 -8.80 31.16 36.12
C GLY A 790 -9.51 31.55 34.84
N PHE A 791 -9.98 30.55 34.12
CA PHE A 791 -10.72 30.72 32.88
C PHE A 791 -12.21 30.50 33.09
N TYR A 792 -13.03 31.49 32.76
CA TYR A 792 -14.47 31.44 32.99
C TYR A 792 -15.24 31.58 31.68
N SER A 793 -16.38 30.91 31.57
CA SER A 793 -17.23 31.01 30.38
C SER A 793 -17.58 32.48 30.11
N TYR A 794 -17.29 32.91 28.89
CA TYR A 794 -17.45 34.29 28.45
C TYR A 794 -18.54 34.43 27.39
N GLN A 795 -18.54 33.53 26.39
CA GLN A 795 -19.52 33.54 25.31
C GLN A 795 -19.74 32.13 24.77
N SER A 796 -21.00 31.75 24.55
CA SER A 796 -21.33 30.55 23.77
C SER A 796 -21.58 30.93 22.30
N LEU A 797 -21.16 30.06 21.39
CA LEU A 797 -21.17 30.24 19.96
C LEU A 797 -21.91 29.08 19.29
N HIS A 798 -22.49 29.37 18.13
CA HIS A 798 -23.01 28.37 17.19
C HIS A 798 -23.93 27.29 17.80
N GLU A 799 -25.00 27.74 18.45
CA GLU A 799 -25.95 26.84 19.13
C GLU A 799 -26.58 25.82 18.16
N TRP A 800 -26.73 24.56 18.62
CA TRP A 800 -27.34 23.43 17.90
C TRP A 800 -26.55 22.86 16.72
N PHE A 801 -25.30 23.31 16.54
CA PHE A 801 -24.38 22.78 15.55
C PHE A 801 -23.45 21.72 16.14
N ARG A 802 -22.70 21.05 15.26
CA ARG A 802 -21.72 20.02 15.63
C ARG A 802 -20.36 20.49 15.17
N ASP A 803 -19.80 21.39 15.95
CA ASP A 803 -18.52 22.02 15.64
C ASP A 803 -17.40 21.00 15.84
N THR A 804 -16.53 20.90 14.85
CA THR A 804 -15.43 19.94 14.83
C THR A 804 -14.10 20.62 15.08
N ASP A 805 -13.95 21.90 14.75
CA ASP A 805 -12.68 22.61 14.84
C ASP A 805 -12.95 24.11 14.94
N ALA A 806 -12.08 24.80 15.67
CA ALA A 806 -12.10 26.25 15.81
C ALA A 806 -10.73 26.82 15.44
N GLU A 807 -10.72 27.85 14.60
CA GLU A 807 -9.48 28.46 14.12
C GLU A 807 -9.52 29.97 14.34
N PHE A 808 -8.58 30.48 15.14
CA PHE A 808 -8.43 31.91 15.38
C PHE A 808 -7.52 32.55 14.33
N ILE A 809 -7.94 33.69 13.79
CA ILE A 809 -7.15 34.44 12.82
C ILE A 809 -7.23 35.95 13.08
N ASN A 810 -6.15 36.66 12.79
CA ASN A 810 -6.16 38.13 12.77
C ASN A 810 -6.16 38.60 11.31
N LEU A 811 -7.29 39.17 10.87
CA LEU A 811 -7.48 39.71 9.52
C LEU A 811 -7.50 41.22 9.57
N ASP A 812 -6.56 41.87 8.89
CA ASP A 812 -6.49 43.34 8.77
C ASP A 812 -6.57 44.07 10.14
N GLY A 813 -5.91 43.50 11.16
CA GLY A 813 -5.89 44.04 12.52
C GLY A 813 -7.18 43.79 13.33
N LYS A 814 -8.08 42.93 12.85
CA LYS A 814 -9.28 42.49 13.56
C LYS A 814 -9.21 41.00 13.87
N ALA A 815 -9.46 40.66 15.12
CA ALA A 815 -9.61 39.29 15.58
C ALA A 815 -10.87 38.65 14.97
N HIS A 816 -10.70 37.45 14.42
CA HIS A 816 -11.77 36.60 13.89
C HIS A 816 -11.62 35.18 14.40
N LEU A 817 -12.74 34.47 14.45
CA LEU A 817 -12.80 33.07 14.82
C LEU A 817 -13.62 32.32 13.76
N ILE A 818 -13.05 31.28 13.19
CA ILE A 818 -13.72 30.42 12.21
C ILE A 818 -14.13 29.14 12.92
N LEU A 819 -15.40 28.73 12.77
CA LEU A 819 -15.88 27.44 13.24
C LEU A 819 -16.20 26.54 12.05
N ALA A 820 -15.65 25.33 12.07
CA ALA A 820 -16.01 24.26 11.13
C ALA A 820 -17.00 23.31 11.79
N SER A 821 -18.01 22.85 11.04
CA SER A 821 -19.07 22.00 11.59
C SER A 821 -19.52 20.95 10.58
N ARG A 822 -19.93 19.79 11.08
CA ARG A 822 -20.38 18.67 10.23
C ARG A 822 -21.56 19.09 9.36
N SER A 823 -21.48 18.80 8.07
CA SER A 823 -22.52 19.06 7.08
C SER A 823 -22.96 20.53 6.97
N GLN A 824 -22.09 21.47 7.35
CA GLN A 824 -22.30 22.91 7.19
C GLN A 824 -21.09 23.55 6.49
N VAL A 825 -21.25 24.80 6.07
CA VAL A 825 -20.13 25.64 5.64
C VAL A 825 -19.47 26.29 6.87
N PRO A 826 -18.14 26.54 6.86
CA PRO A 826 -17.48 27.23 7.94
C PRO A 826 -18.01 28.65 8.16
N VAL A 827 -18.22 29.00 9.42
CA VAL A 827 -18.78 30.28 9.84
C VAL A 827 -17.67 31.17 10.40
N ILE A 828 -17.66 32.43 10.02
CA ILE A 828 -16.70 33.44 10.45
C ILE A 828 -17.37 34.35 11.47
N TYR A 829 -16.78 34.45 12.66
CA TYR A 829 -17.09 35.44 13.67
C TYR A 829 -16.02 36.52 13.68
N GLN A 830 -16.41 37.78 13.84
CA GLN A 830 -15.50 38.91 14.02
C GLN A 830 -15.65 39.46 15.43
N TRP A 831 -14.53 39.78 16.07
CA TRP A 831 -14.51 40.46 17.36
C TRP A 831 -15.04 41.89 17.23
N ASP A 832 -16.09 42.21 17.98
CA ASP A 832 -16.61 43.55 18.09
C ASP A 832 -16.04 44.26 19.32
N LYS A 833 -15.29 45.35 19.09
CA LYS A 833 -14.62 46.10 20.16
C LYS A 833 -15.61 46.79 21.10
N SER A 834 -16.83 47.11 20.65
CA SER A 834 -17.81 47.83 21.47
C SER A 834 -18.49 46.94 22.50
N THR A 835 -18.89 45.74 22.08
CA THR A 835 -19.55 44.73 22.92
C THR A 835 -18.56 43.77 23.57
N GLN A 836 -17.30 43.78 23.14
CA GLN A 836 -16.26 42.85 23.55
C GLN A 836 -16.71 41.40 23.33
N LYS A 837 -17.36 41.09 22.21
CA LYS A 837 -17.87 39.75 21.88
C LYS A 837 -17.61 39.42 20.42
N PHE A 838 -17.59 38.12 20.11
CA PHE A 838 -17.59 37.64 18.74
C PHE A 838 -19.00 37.73 18.16
N LEU A 839 -19.17 38.45 17.05
CA LEU A 839 -20.42 38.53 16.31
C LEU A 839 -20.26 37.80 14.99
N GLN A 840 -21.28 37.05 14.58
CA GLN A 840 -21.26 36.36 13.29
C GLN A 840 -21.12 37.39 12.17
N HIS A 841 -20.06 37.25 11.37
CA HIS A 841 -19.70 38.19 10.32
C HIS A 841 -20.06 37.65 8.93
N GLY A 842 -19.90 36.35 8.70
CA GLY A 842 -20.19 35.71 7.42
C GLY A 842 -19.89 34.21 7.43
N GLU A 843 -19.83 33.63 6.25
CA GLU A 843 -19.52 32.22 6.01
C GLU A 843 -18.55 32.08 4.83
N ILE A 844 -17.90 30.92 4.73
CA ILE A 844 -17.06 30.58 3.58
C ILE A 844 -17.89 29.72 2.61
N PRO A 845 -18.44 30.30 1.53
CA PRO A 845 -19.36 29.59 0.65
C PRO A 845 -18.66 28.47 -0.13
N ASN A 846 -19.45 27.52 -0.65
CA ASN A 846 -18.98 26.38 -1.46
C ASN A 846 -18.04 25.40 -0.73
N MET A 847 -17.97 25.50 0.61
CA MET A 847 -17.12 24.69 1.47
C MET A 847 -17.92 23.84 2.46
N GLU A 848 -18.84 23.02 1.96
CA GLU A 848 -19.62 22.10 2.80
C GLU A 848 -18.77 20.97 3.40
N ASP A 849 -19.15 20.50 4.59
CA ASP A 849 -18.58 19.35 5.31
C ASP A 849 -17.06 19.44 5.56
N VAL A 850 -16.58 20.65 5.80
CA VAL A 850 -15.22 20.88 6.29
C VAL A 850 -15.12 20.39 7.73
N VAL A 851 -14.11 19.57 8.00
CA VAL A 851 -13.88 18.97 9.33
C VAL A 851 -12.87 19.75 10.16
N ALA A 852 -11.94 20.46 9.52
CA ALA A 852 -10.93 21.28 10.18
C ALA A 852 -10.47 22.42 9.27
N VAL A 853 -10.13 23.56 9.85
CA VAL A 853 -9.60 24.75 9.19
C VAL A 853 -8.29 25.12 9.86
N LYS A 854 -7.22 25.32 9.09
CA LYS A 854 -5.95 25.82 9.62
C LYS A 854 -5.47 27.03 8.82
N ALA A 855 -5.20 28.12 9.51
CA ALA A 855 -4.72 29.34 8.90
C ALA A 855 -3.20 29.36 8.86
N PHE A 856 -2.64 29.92 7.80
CA PHE A 856 -1.20 30.05 7.65
C PHE A 856 -0.82 31.20 6.74
N HIS A 857 0.38 31.72 6.95
CA HIS A 857 0.93 32.77 6.11
C HIS A 857 2.08 32.20 5.27
N ILE A 858 2.10 32.58 4.00
CA ILE A 858 3.29 32.46 3.18
C ILE A 858 3.75 33.88 2.88
N LYS A 859 4.89 34.27 3.47
CA LYS A 859 5.32 35.68 3.49
C LYS A 859 4.23 36.54 4.15
N GLU A 860 3.73 37.56 3.47
CA GLU A 860 2.68 38.46 3.98
C GLU A 860 1.26 38.04 3.55
N GLU A 861 1.12 36.95 2.79
CA GLU A 861 -0.17 36.53 2.25
C GLU A 861 -0.81 35.46 3.14
N LEU A 862 -2.08 35.67 3.50
CA LEU A 862 -2.85 34.73 4.31
C LEU A 862 -3.55 33.67 3.45
N TYR A 863 -3.48 32.44 3.93
CA TYR A 863 -4.14 31.28 3.37
C TYR A 863 -4.90 30.48 4.44
N LEU A 864 -5.89 29.71 3.99
CA LEU A 864 -6.61 28.73 4.79
C LEU A 864 -6.49 27.34 4.17
N ALA A 865 -6.13 26.36 5.00
CA ALA A 865 -6.19 24.95 4.69
C ALA A 865 -7.52 24.38 5.20
N MET A 866 -8.40 24.04 4.27
CA MET A 866 -9.76 23.57 4.54
C MET A 866 -9.83 22.05 4.33
N THR A 867 -9.98 21.31 5.42
CA THR A 867 -9.91 19.84 5.42
C THR A 867 -11.29 19.23 5.21
N ARG A 868 -11.39 18.22 4.34
CA ARG A 868 -12.57 17.37 4.21
C ARG A 868 -12.22 15.90 4.44
N TYR A 869 -13.14 15.16 5.05
CA TYR A 869 -12.97 13.71 5.22
C TYR A 869 -12.88 12.97 3.87
N ILE A 870 -13.83 13.22 2.97
CA ILE A 870 -13.88 12.64 1.62
C ILE A 870 -14.20 13.77 0.63
N GLY A 871 -13.70 13.65 -0.59
CA GLY A 871 -13.82 14.69 -1.62
C GLY A 871 -12.49 15.41 -1.76
N ASP A 872 -12.52 16.72 -1.96
CA ASP A 872 -11.30 17.53 -2.10
C ASP A 872 -11.21 18.53 -0.94
N SER A 873 -10.10 18.45 -0.20
CA SER A 873 -9.64 19.52 0.70
C SER A 873 -9.13 20.67 -0.14
N LYS A 874 -9.17 21.90 0.37
CA LYS A 874 -8.83 23.09 -0.43
C LYS A 874 -7.90 24.03 0.29
N VAL A 875 -6.98 24.63 -0.46
CA VAL A 875 -6.20 25.79 -0.04
C VAL A 875 -6.89 27.03 -0.60
N LEU A 876 -7.28 27.93 0.30
CA LEU A 876 -7.87 29.22 -0.04
C LEU A 876 -6.87 30.33 0.27
N LYS A 877 -6.91 31.42 -0.49
CA LYS A 877 -6.13 32.64 -0.26
C LYS A 877 -7.06 33.80 0.06
N TRP A 878 -6.70 34.61 1.04
CA TRP A 878 -7.39 35.86 1.30
C TRP A 878 -6.97 36.92 0.27
N THR A 879 -7.92 37.37 -0.55
CA THR A 879 -7.71 38.40 -1.58
C THR A 879 -8.92 39.32 -1.67
N ASN A 880 -8.71 40.64 -1.69
CA ASN A 880 -9.79 41.63 -1.87
C ASN A 880 -10.98 41.46 -0.91
N LYS A 881 -10.72 41.16 0.38
CA LYS A 881 -11.74 40.90 1.40
C LYS A 881 -12.63 39.67 1.15
N GLN A 882 -12.17 38.73 0.32
CA GLN A 882 -12.83 37.46 0.04
C GLN A 882 -11.82 36.31 -0.02
N MET A 883 -12.30 35.08 0.21
CA MET A 883 -11.48 33.87 0.06
C MET A 883 -11.57 33.36 -1.38
N SER A 884 -10.43 33.21 -2.05
CA SER A 884 -10.33 32.62 -3.39
C SER A 884 -9.65 31.25 -3.34
N GLU A 885 -10.13 30.29 -4.12
CA GLU A 885 -9.53 28.96 -4.19
C GLU A 885 -8.20 29.01 -4.96
N VAL A 886 -7.15 28.45 -4.35
CA VAL A 886 -5.81 28.32 -4.96
C VAL A 886 -5.61 26.91 -5.51
N GLN A 887 -5.99 25.90 -4.72
CA GLN A 887 -5.72 24.51 -5.04
C GLN A 887 -6.70 23.57 -4.33
N ALA A 888 -7.09 22.51 -5.03
CA ALA A 888 -7.83 21.38 -4.47
C ALA A 888 -6.92 20.14 -4.35
N LEU A 889 -7.01 19.44 -3.23
CA LEU A 889 -6.21 18.27 -2.88
C LEU A 889 -7.13 17.08 -2.50
N PRO A 890 -7.06 15.94 -3.22
CA PRO A 890 -7.95 14.81 -2.99
C PRO A 890 -7.78 14.21 -1.59
N SER A 891 -8.88 14.15 -0.85
CA SER A 891 -8.94 13.62 0.51
C SER A 891 -9.52 12.22 0.56
N ARG A 892 -8.80 11.32 1.24
CA ARG A 892 -9.10 9.89 1.33
C ARG A 892 -9.25 9.48 2.80
N GLY A 893 -10.31 9.96 3.43
CA GLY A 893 -10.48 9.84 4.88
C GLY A 893 -9.54 10.78 5.62
N SER A 894 -9.44 12.05 5.19
CA SER A 894 -8.55 13.03 5.82
C SER A 894 -9.22 13.72 7.01
N MET A 895 -8.59 13.66 8.18
CA MET A 895 -9.04 14.40 9.36
C MET A 895 -8.27 15.70 9.57
N ILE A 896 -7.12 15.87 8.92
CA ILE A 896 -6.28 17.05 9.07
C ILE A 896 -5.53 17.39 7.77
N MET A 897 -5.47 18.67 7.45
CA MET A 897 -4.59 19.26 6.44
C MET A 897 -3.81 20.40 7.11
N GLN A 898 -2.63 20.07 7.61
CA GLN A 898 -1.85 20.97 8.46
C GLN A 898 -0.76 21.70 7.65
N PRO A 899 -0.81 23.03 7.55
CA PRO A 899 0.30 23.83 7.05
C PRO A 899 1.39 23.95 8.13
N PHE A 900 2.65 23.96 7.71
CA PHE A 900 3.78 24.22 8.59
C PHE A 900 5.01 24.69 7.81
N SER A 901 6.02 25.24 8.48
CA SER A 901 7.23 25.70 7.83
C SER A 901 8.48 25.44 8.67
N PHE A 902 9.59 25.27 7.98
CA PHE A 902 10.93 25.29 8.55
C PHE A 902 11.75 26.31 7.79
N LYS A 903 12.20 27.38 8.47
CA LYS A 903 12.86 28.53 7.84
C LYS A 903 11.96 29.09 6.73
N GLU A 904 12.49 29.28 5.51
CA GLU A 904 11.73 29.79 4.36
C GLU A 904 11.05 28.70 3.51
N ARG A 905 10.95 27.46 4.01
CA ARG A 905 10.28 26.35 3.31
C ARG A 905 8.92 26.08 3.92
N TYR A 906 7.88 26.22 3.09
CA TYR A 906 6.49 26.03 3.50
C TYR A 906 6.00 24.66 3.03
N TYR A 907 5.48 23.88 3.96
CA TYR A 907 4.95 22.54 3.75
C TYR A 907 3.46 22.47 4.09
N LEU A 908 2.81 21.44 3.57
CA LEU A 908 1.42 21.10 3.87
C LEU A 908 1.30 19.59 4.03
N ALA A 909 0.93 19.10 5.21
CA ALA A 909 0.68 17.69 5.46
C ALA A 909 -0.82 17.38 5.35
N LEU A 910 -1.20 16.54 4.40
CA LEU A 910 -2.55 16.01 4.25
C LEU A 910 -2.61 14.57 4.79
N GLY A 911 -3.32 14.40 5.90
CA GLY A 911 -3.53 13.09 6.51
C GLY A 911 -4.45 12.19 5.68
N SER A 912 -4.30 10.87 5.80
CA SER A 912 -5.17 9.89 5.13
C SER A 912 -5.39 8.64 5.98
N ASP A 913 -6.64 8.30 6.25
CA ASP A 913 -7.02 7.04 6.91
C ASP A 913 -7.01 5.84 5.94
N TYR A 914 -7.12 6.07 4.63
CA TYR A 914 -7.27 5.01 3.61
C TYR A 914 -6.03 4.74 2.77
N THR A 915 -5.08 5.68 2.71
CA THR A 915 -3.86 5.61 1.90
C THR A 915 -2.66 6.14 2.70
N PHE A 916 -1.52 6.38 2.04
CA PHE A 916 -0.44 7.18 2.62
C PHE A 916 -0.87 8.62 2.85
N SER A 917 -0.29 9.25 3.88
CA SER A 917 -0.38 10.70 4.09
C SER A 917 0.63 11.38 3.16
N HIS A 918 0.26 12.56 2.66
CA HIS A 918 1.07 13.29 1.69
C HIS A 918 1.61 14.57 2.32
N ILE A 919 2.92 14.76 2.24
CA ILE A 919 3.58 16.05 2.52
C ILE A 919 3.77 16.74 1.18
N TYR A 920 3.35 17.99 1.10
CA TYR A 920 3.54 18.86 -0.05
C TYR A 920 4.50 19.99 0.31
N LEU A 921 5.23 20.49 -0.70
CA LEU A 921 6.13 21.63 -0.60
C LEU A 921 5.59 22.77 -1.47
N TRP A 922 5.62 23.99 -0.95
CA TRP A 922 5.20 25.18 -1.67
C TRP A 922 6.12 25.49 -2.84
N ASP A 923 5.51 25.75 -3.99
CA ASP A 923 6.20 26.17 -5.20
C ASP A 923 6.10 27.69 -5.37
N GLU A 924 7.23 28.38 -5.22
CA GLU A 924 7.26 29.85 -5.27
C GLU A 924 6.88 30.43 -6.64
N GLU A 925 7.15 29.72 -7.72
CA GLU A 925 6.84 30.17 -9.08
C GLU A 925 5.35 30.01 -9.40
N LYS A 926 4.80 28.82 -9.12
CA LYS A 926 3.41 28.47 -9.43
C LYS A 926 2.42 28.88 -8.36
N LYS A 927 2.89 29.28 -7.17
CA LYS A 927 2.07 29.64 -6.01
C LYS A 927 1.05 28.56 -5.63
N VAL A 928 1.50 27.29 -5.64
CA VAL A 928 0.71 26.10 -5.27
C VAL A 928 1.58 25.09 -4.53
N PHE A 929 0.96 24.15 -3.82
CA PHE A 929 1.67 23.05 -3.17
C PHE A 929 1.90 21.88 -4.15
N ARG A 930 3.15 21.43 -4.30
CA ARG A 930 3.52 20.24 -5.08
C ARG A 930 3.80 19.08 -4.15
N LYS A 931 3.44 17.86 -4.58
CA LYS A 931 3.75 16.64 -3.81
C LYS A 931 5.25 16.57 -3.56
N PHE A 932 5.62 16.36 -2.30
CA PHE A 932 7.01 16.32 -1.87
C PHE A 932 7.39 14.94 -1.34
N LYS A 933 6.60 14.39 -0.42
CA LYS A 933 6.86 13.06 0.17
C LYS A 933 5.56 12.34 0.54
N GLU A 934 5.61 11.02 0.53
CA GLU A 934 4.56 10.16 1.08
C GLU A 934 5.06 9.52 2.37
N VAL A 935 4.25 9.57 3.42
CA VAL A 935 4.56 9.00 4.72
C VAL A 935 3.42 8.09 5.18
N TYR A 936 3.77 6.93 5.75
CA TYR A 936 2.79 5.99 6.26
C TYR A 936 2.52 6.27 7.74
N ILE A 937 1.31 6.71 8.04
CA ILE A 937 0.84 7.02 9.39
C ILE A 937 -0.57 6.46 9.49
N GLN A 938 -0.86 5.68 10.53
CA GLN A 938 -2.16 5.03 10.67
C GLN A 938 -3.17 6.03 11.24
N ALA A 939 -4.16 6.43 10.43
CA ALA A 939 -5.22 7.33 10.86
C ALA A 939 -4.72 8.61 11.57
N PRO A 940 -3.96 9.48 10.86
CA PRO A 940 -3.37 10.68 11.46
C PRO A 940 -4.44 11.68 11.92
N ARG A 941 -4.19 12.39 13.02
CA ARG A 941 -5.15 13.38 13.58
C ARG A 941 -4.60 14.80 13.69
N SER A 942 -3.29 14.94 13.83
CA SER A 942 -2.58 16.22 13.88
C SER A 942 -1.17 16.06 13.33
N PHE A 943 -0.59 17.17 12.88
CA PHE A 943 0.83 17.33 12.63
C PHE A 943 1.29 18.56 13.42
N THR A 944 2.32 18.44 14.25
CA THR A 944 2.75 19.55 15.13
C THR A 944 4.25 19.73 14.96
N VAL A 945 4.65 20.96 14.60
CA VAL A 945 6.07 21.30 14.49
C VAL A 945 6.65 21.52 15.88
N VAL A 946 7.84 20.97 16.09
CA VAL A 946 8.62 21.16 17.31
C VAL A 946 10.04 21.49 16.90
N SER A 947 10.51 22.70 17.23
CA SER A 947 11.87 23.14 16.94
C SER A 947 12.66 23.25 18.23
N THR A 948 13.88 22.72 18.20
CA THR A 948 14.91 22.86 19.24
C THR A 948 16.02 23.76 18.72
N ASP A 949 17.04 24.06 19.52
CA ASP A 949 18.17 24.94 19.13
C ASP A 949 18.87 24.54 17.82
N ARG A 950 18.82 23.24 17.45
CA ARG A 950 19.56 22.72 16.28
C ARG A 950 18.74 21.81 15.37
N ARG A 951 17.58 21.32 15.82
CA ARG A 951 16.84 20.25 15.13
C ARG A 951 15.36 20.57 15.09
N ASP A 952 14.78 20.20 13.96
CA ASP A 952 13.42 20.50 13.57
C ASP A 952 12.65 19.18 13.45
N PHE A 953 11.52 19.07 14.14
CA PHE A 953 10.72 17.85 14.21
C PHE A 953 9.25 18.11 13.83
N VAL A 954 8.60 17.07 13.33
CA VAL A 954 7.16 17.02 13.13
C VAL A 954 6.61 15.81 13.87
N PHE A 955 5.80 16.07 14.89
CA PHE A 955 5.01 15.06 15.57
C PHE A 955 3.76 14.78 14.73
N SER A 956 3.42 13.51 14.55
CA SER A 956 2.16 13.11 13.97
C SER A 956 1.42 12.15 14.89
N SER A 957 0.26 12.60 15.37
CA SER A 957 -0.63 11.78 16.18
C SER A 957 -1.28 10.69 15.32
N SER A 958 -1.47 9.52 15.91
CA SER A 958 -2.10 8.37 15.27
C SER A 958 -3.26 7.85 16.10
N PHE A 959 -4.46 7.77 15.50
CA PHE A 959 -5.66 7.29 16.21
C PHE A 959 -5.75 5.76 16.32
N LYS A 960 -4.98 5.01 15.51
CA LYS A 960 -5.04 3.53 15.46
C LYS A 960 -3.67 2.85 15.53
N GLY A 961 -2.62 3.62 15.76
CA GLY A 961 -1.24 3.17 15.79
C GLY A 961 -0.42 4.09 16.67
N ASN A 962 0.91 4.00 16.53
CA ASN A 962 1.82 4.80 17.33
C ASN A 962 1.91 6.24 16.81
N THR A 963 2.02 7.19 17.73
CA THR A 963 2.47 8.56 17.42
C THR A 963 3.90 8.50 16.86
N LEU A 964 4.14 9.18 15.75
CA LEU A 964 5.43 9.18 15.07
C LEU A 964 6.06 10.56 15.12
N ILE A 965 7.38 10.60 15.34
CA ILE A 965 8.18 11.82 15.36
C ILE A 965 9.11 11.76 14.16
N PHE A 966 8.97 12.70 13.23
CA PHE A 966 9.83 12.84 12.07
C PHE A 966 10.81 13.98 12.28
N GLU A 967 12.07 13.77 11.97
CA GLU A 967 13.07 14.83 11.91
C GLU A 967 13.14 15.40 10.50
N HIS A 968 13.18 16.73 10.40
CA HIS A 968 13.46 17.47 9.18
C HIS A 968 14.96 17.62 9.00
N ILE A 969 15.51 17.00 7.96
CA ILE A 969 16.94 17.03 7.64
C ILE A 969 17.18 17.76 6.34
N ILE A 970 18.37 18.36 6.20
CA ILE A 970 18.86 18.96 4.98
C ILE A 970 19.65 17.91 4.19
N ILE A 971 19.36 17.78 2.89
CA ILE A 971 20.05 16.86 1.98
C ILE A 971 20.77 17.67 0.92
N ASP A 972 22.07 17.42 0.75
CA ASP A 972 22.82 17.92 -0.40
C ASP A 972 22.72 16.90 -1.55
N LEU A 973 21.99 17.27 -2.60
CA LEU A 973 21.79 16.47 -3.82
C LEU A 973 23.01 16.48 -4.75
N SER A 974 24.07 17.22 -4.41
CA SER A 974 25.35 17.16 -5.13
C SER A 974 26.31 16.12 -4.57
N LEU A 975 25.95 15.47 -3.46
CA LEU A 975 26.60 14.29 -2.88
C LEU A 975 25.90 13.02 -3.36
#